data_AF-A0A2X3ILR2-F1
#
_entry.id   AF-A0A2X3ILR2-F1
#
_cell.length_a   1.000
_cell.length_b   1.000
_cell.length_c   1.000
_cell.angle_alpha   90.00
_cell.angle_beta   90.00
_cell.angle_gamma   90.00
#
_symmetry.space_group_name_H-M   'P 1'
#
loop_
_entity.id
_entity.type
_entity.pdbx_description
1 polymer ?
#
loop_
_entity_poly.entity_id
_entity_poly.type
_entity_poly.pdbx_seq_one_letter_code
_entity_poly.pdbx_strand_id
1 'polypeptide(L)'
;MASVAFEENDFYIGNLVTTSYLLERNYSHFLAFQRVYPERETGSHFVLRSEDLPLMRAVNRALDAIPRIQHQVILQQWSERANLWRVSKQVEFSGAEKKWLARHPTVKVSVNAFYAPFTMIDANGNFYGVTDDILRLIRLRTGLHFEPAPADSVSAMERQIADKKAMFIGAVSHSEERNQNLLFSRAYFTSPFVMVQAKDKNYATPLPTGTRVAIVSKNSLLPELRQLNPGARIIETANASIAMQMVNDGKADIAIHSLFGASYMIDRYFRDRLKIGGRVGGQTAGISFAVSRDQPELLSILNKSLENISPADINSIINKWQTRPDVRLDTWELYKTQFWLVFSVAGILIFTSLIWVYYLHKEVRARLLAQQKLQAQLEYNETLTHALSEERERAEQANRAKSTFLATMSHEIRTPVSAIIGLLELSVKANDSLPEEEDPIRVAWESARTLMGLIGDILDMARIESGRLELAPEWVRTTDLLPPVVRVFEGLARQKSLRLRCILSPPLPYQVYIDPLRFRQVLSNLVSNAIKFTDRGCVNVDITALESHPADSVLLRISVVDTGKGITAEEQEDIFSPWVQAKKWPRAKRLRAWAGYLCPACRDDGGQHYDEKPTGPRHGSQLYRAGGAKPASAGAGDSEKPDAGGTALSSEHSGGGRSPCQPAVAA
;
A
#
# COMPACT_ATOMS: atom_id res chain seq x y z
N MET A 1 -24.00 -1.86 -62.68
CA MET A 1 -22.58 -2.25 -62.53
C MET A 1 -21.86 -1.31 -61.57
N ALA A 2 -21.80 0.00 -61.83
CA ALA A 2 -21.20 0.98 -60.90
C ALA A 2 -21.70 0.84 -59.46
N SER A 3 -23.02 0.77 -59.26
CA SER A 3 -23.62 0.61 -57.93
C SER A 3 -23.18 -0.65 -57.18
N VAL A 4 -22.82 -1.73 -57.88
CA VAL A 4 -22.26 -2.94 -57.26
C VAL A 4 -20.79 -2.76 -56.91
N ALA A 5 -20.03 -2.03 -57.75
CA ALA A 5 -18.63 -1.73 -57.48
C ALA A 5 -18.45 -0.83 -56.25
N PHE A 6 -19.45 -0.01 -55.93
CA PHE A 6 -19.49 0.89 -54.79
C PHE A 6 -20.40 0.41 -53.66
N GLU A 7 -20.71 -0.90 -53.63
CA GLU A 7 -21.41 -1.55 -52.51
C GLU A 7 -22.83 -1.03 -52.22
N GLU A 8 -23.47 -0.35 -53.16
CA GLU A 8 -24.88 0.06 -53.07
C GLU A 8 -25.85 -1.08 -53.41
N ASN A 9 -25.39 -2.08 -54.16
CA ASN A 9 -26.17 -3.26 -54.55
C ASN A 9 -25.28 -4.51 -54.55
N ASP A 10 -25.86 -5.67 -54.27
CA ASP A 10 -25.08 -6.93 -54.18
C ASP A 10 -24.74 -7.55 -55.54
N PHE A 11 -25.65 -7.45 -56.52
CA PHE A 11 -25.50 -8.13 -57.81
C PHE A 11 -25.90 -7.27 -59.01
N TYR A 12 -25.21 -7.50 -60.12
CA TYR A 12 -25.55 -6.95 -61.43
C TYR A 12 -25.80 -8.09 -62.41
N ILE A 13 -26.93 -8.00 -63.14
CA ILE A 13 -27.30 -8.93 -64.21
C ILE A 13 -27.32 -8.13 -65.50
N GLY A 14 -26.66 -8.64 -66.54
CA GLY A 14 -26.60 -7.97 -67.83
C GLY A 14 -26.23 -8.92 -68.97
N ASN A 15 -26.30 -8.39 -70.20
CA ASN A 15 -25.86 -9.10 -71.39
C ASN A 15 -24.35 -9.36 -71.30
N LEU A 16 -23.93 -10.61 -71.57
CA LEU A 16 -22.54 -11.03 -71.39
C LEU A 16 -21.54 -10.18 -72.17
N VAL A 17 -21.81 -9.84 -73.43
CA VAL A 17 -20.87 -9.08 -74.28
C VAL A 17 -20.66 -7.68 -73.71
N THR A 18 -21.76 -6.96 -73.43
CA THR A 18 -21.70 -5.60 -72.86
C THR A 18 -21.11 -5.59 -71.45
N THR A 19 -21.41 -6.61 -70.64
CA THR A 19 -20.92 -6.78 -69.28
C THR A 19 -19.43 -7.05 -69.28
N SER A 20 -18.95 -7.96 -70.12
CA SER A 20 -17.52 -8.25 -70.28
C SER A 20 -16.76 -7.00 -70.71
N TYR A 21 -17.27 -6.27 -71.71
CA TYR A 21 -16.65 -5.02 -72.17
C TYR A 21 -16.53 -3.95 -71.07
N LEU A 22 -17.63 -3.65 -70.37
CA LEU A 22 -17.64 -2.64 -69.31
C LEU A 22 -16.79 -3.06 -68.11
N LEU A 23 -16.84 -4.34 -67.76
CA LEU A 23 -16.06 -4.88 -66.65
C LEU A 23 -14.57 -4.80 -66.98
N GLU A 24 -14.13 -5.22 -68.17
CA GLU A 24 -12.73 -5.12 -68.60
C GLU A 24 -12.21 -3.69 -68.55
N ARG A 25 -12.99 -2.75 -69.09
CA ARG A 25 -12.54 -1.38 -69.27
C ARG A 25 -12.54 -0.56 -67.98
N ASN A 26 -13.55 -0.73 -67.13
CA ASN A 26 -13.83 0.20 -66.04
C ASN A 26 -13.89 -0.45 -64.64
N TYR A 27 -14.20 -1.74 -64.55
CA TYR A 27 -14.54 -2.36 -63.25
C TYR A 27 -13.75 -3.64 -62.95
N SER A 28 -12.69 -3.93 -63.71
CA SER A 28 -11.94 -5.19 -63.64
C SER A 28 -11.22 -5.38 -62.30
N HIS A 29 -10.99 -4.29 -61.57
CA HIS A 29 -10.40 -4.27 -60.23
C HIS A 29 -11.43 -4.44 -59.10
N PHE A 30 -12.71 -4.19 -59.37
CA PHE A 30 -13.77 -4.13 -58.36
C PHE A 30 -14.73 -5.33 -58.45
N LEU A 31 -15.06 -5.75 -59.67
CA LEU A 31 -16.11 -6.72 -59.94
C LEU A 31 -15.57 -7.96 -60.66
N ALA A 32 -16.22 -9.09 -60.42
CA ALA A 32 -15.93 -10.36 -61.08
C ALA A 32 -17.22 -11.07 -61.49
N PHE A 33 -17.13 -11.95 -62.49
CA PHE A 33 -18.24 -12.82 -62.86
C PHE A 33 -18.48 -13.87 -61.78
N GLN A 34 -19.71 -13.96 -61.28
CA GLN A 34 -20.10 -14.99 -60.33
C GLN A 34 -20.79 -16.18 -61.02
N ARG A 35 -21.65 -15.91 -62.00
CA ARG A 35 -22.40 -16.94 -62.72
C ARG A 35 -22.77 -16.44 -64.12
N VAL A 36 -22.75 -17.35 -65.09
CA VAL A 36 -23.33 -17.16 -66.42
C VAL A 36 -24.51 -18.12 -66.51
N TYR A 37 -25.68 -17.61 -66.87
CA TYR A 37 -26.88 -18.43 -67.05
C TYR A 37 -26.83 -19.05 -68.45
N PRO A 38 -26.75 -20.38 -68.60
CA PRO A 38 -26.90 -21.02 -69.90
C PRO A 38 -28.36 -21.01 -70.34
N GLU A 39 -28.58 -21.12 -71.65
CA GLU A 39 -29.86 -21.46 -72.29
C GLU A 39 -31.01 -20.45 -72.14
N ARG A 40 -30.86 -19.31 -72.80
CA ARG A 40 -31.88 -18.85 -73.74
C ARG A 40 -31.14 -18.36 -74.99
N GLU A 41 -31.65 -18.65 -76.18
CA GLU A 41 -31.20 -17.98 -77.42
C GLU A 41 -31.57 -16.48 -77.34
N THR A 42 -30.85 -15.74 -76.50
CA THR A 42 -30.95 -14.27 -76.40
C THR A 42 -29.80 -13.64 -77.16
N GLY A 43 -29.42 -14.24 -78.29
CA GLY A 43 -28.55 -13.57 -79.24
C GLY A 43 -29.14 -12.23 -79.64
N SER A 44 -28.30 -11.28 -80.02
CA SER A 44 -28.80 -10.06 -80.66
C SER A 44 -29.32 -10.43 -82.05
N HIS A 45 -30.56 -10.05 -82.36
CA HIS A 45 -31.20 -10.32 -83.65
C HIS A 45 -31.45 -9.02 -84.40
N PHE A 46 -31.38 -9.07 -85.73
CA PHE A 46 -31.92 -8.00 -86.56
C PHE A 46 -33.45 -8.11 -86.55
N VAL A 47 -34.13 -7.06 -86.11
CA VAL A 47 -35.58 -6.98 -86.11
C VAL A 47 -36.01 -6.21 -87.36
N LEU A 48 -36.88 -6.82 -88.16
CA LEU A 48 -37.39 -6.28 -89.42
C LEU A 48 -38.92 -6.18 -89.36
N ARG A 49 -39.53 -5.40 -90.26
CA ARG A 49 -40.98 -5.36 -90.40
C ARG A 49 -41.49 -6.74 -90.82
N SER A 50 -42.63 -7.15 -90.29
CA SER A 50 -43.23 -8.47 -90.56
C SER A 50 -43.54 -8.72 -92.04
N GLU A 51 -43.72 -7.66 -92.83
CA GLU A 51 -44.02 -7.71 -94.27
C GLU A 51 -42.78 -7.91 -95.15
N ASP A 52 -41.58 -7.58 -94.67
CA ASP A 52 -40.33 -7.60 -95.45
C ASP A 52 -39.60 -8.96 -95.39
N LEU A 53 -40.34 -10.04 -95.69
CA LEU A 53 -39.81 -11.41 -95.77
C LEU A 53 -38.58 -11.57 -96.68
N PRO A 54 -38.50 -10.91 -97.87
CA PRO A 54 -37.31 -11.01 -98.71
C PRO A 54 -36.03 -10.50 -98.04
N LEU A 55 -36.12 -9.38 -97.32
CA LEU A 55 -34.99 -8.79 -96.61
C LEU A 55 -34.56 -9.68 -95.45
N MET A 56 -35.51 -10.22 -94.68
CA MET A 56 -35.21 -11.17 -93.61
C MET A 56 -34.44 -12.39 -94.12
N ARG A 57 -34.86 -12.97 -95.25
CA ARG A 57 -34.15 -14.10 -95.86
C ARG A 57 -32.75 -13.73 -96.34
N ALA A 58 -32.58 -12.53 -96.91
CA ALA A 58 -31.28 -12.05 -97.37
C ALA A 58 -30.31 -11.84 -96.20
N VAL A 59 -30.78 -11.21 -95.10
CA VAL A 59 -30.00 -11.02 -93.88
C VAL A 59 -29.61 -12.36 -93.26
N ASN A 60 -30.55 -13.28 -93.09
CA ASN A 60 -30.24 -14.60 -92.52
C ASN A 60 -29.25 -15.38 -93.38
N ARG A 61 -29.40 -15.37 -94.71
CA ARG A 61 -28.43 -16.01 -95.62
C ARG A 61 -27.04 -15.38 -95.49
N ALA A 62 -26.95 -14.06 -95.34
CA ALA A 62 -25.67 -13.39 -95.13
C ALA A 62 -25.05 -13.77 -93.78
N LEU A 63 -25.85 -13.85 -92.71
CA LEU A 63 -25.40 -14.28 -91.38
C LEU A 63 -24.94 -15.74 -91.38
N ASP A 64 -25.70 -16.65 -92.02
CA ASP A 64 -25.37 -18.07 -92.11
C ASP A 64 -24.10 -18.32 -92.95
N ALA A 65 -23.78 -17.41 -93.88
CA ALA A 65 -22.56 -17.48 -94.67
C ALA A 65 -21.30 -17.06 -93.87
N ILE A 66 -21.45 -16.41 -92.71
CA ILE A 66 -20.31 -16.03 -91.87
C ILE A 66 -19.78 -17.27 -91.13
N PRO A 67 -18.53 -17.69 -91.37
CA PRO A 67 -17.98 -18.86 -90.68
C PRO A 67 -17.93 -18.67 -89.16
N ARG A 68 -18.09 -19.76 -88.41
CA ARG A 68 -18.00 -19.75 -86.94
C ARG A 68 -16.69 -19.18 -86.39
N ILE A 69 -15.59 -19.25 -87.16
CA ILE A 69 -14.30 -18.63 -86.82
C ILE A 69 -14.37 -17.11 -86.98
N GLN A 70 -14.99 -16.61 -88.04
CA GLN A 70 -15.13 -15.17 -88.26
C GLN A 70 -16.01 -14.52 -87.16
N HIS A 71 -17.06 -15.21 -86.73
CA HIS A 71 -17.84 -14.80 -85.56
C HIS A 71 -16.98 -14.66 -84.29
N GLN A 72 -15.96 -15.50 -84.11
CA GLN A 72 -15.05 -15.41 -82.96
C GLN A 72 -14.14 -14.20 -83.06
N VAL A 73 -13.56 -13.95 -84.24
CA VAL A 73 -12.70 -12.78 -84.48
C VAL A 73 -13.48 -11.48 -84.22
N ILE A 74 -14.71 -11.40 -84.72
CA ILE A 74 -15.59 -10.24 -84.48
C ILE A 74 -15.86 -10.05 -82.99
N LEU A 75 -16.18 -11.11 -82.24
CA LEU A 75 -16.42 -11.01 -80.79
C LEU A 75 -15.15 -10.64 -80.01
N GLN A 76 -14.00 -11.21 -80.37
CA GLN A 76 -12.71 -10.91 -79.73
C GLN A 76 -12.30 -9.46 -79.90
N GLN A 77 -12.68 -8.80 -81.00
CA GLN A 77 -12.40 -7.38 -81.21
C GLN A 77 -13.08 -6.48 -80.16
N TRP A 78 -14.20 -6.92 -79.60
CA TRP A 78 -14.99 -6.12 -78.65
C TRP A 78 -14.79 -6.52 -77.19
N SER A 79 -14.30 -7.71 -76.87
CA SER A 79 -13.89 -8.08 -75.51
C SER A 79 -13.09 -9.38 -75.51
N GLU A 80 -11.96 -9.41 -74.80
CA GLU A 80 -11.10 -10.61 -74.70
C GLU A 80 -11.78 -11.71 -73.88
N ARG A 81 -12.49 -11.32 -72.80
CA ARG A 81 -13.33 -12.15 -71.92
C ARG A 81 -14.71 -12.46 -72.52
N ALA A 82 -15.03 -11.97 -73.71
CA ALA A 82 -16.21 -12.45 -74.43
C ALA A 82 -16.10 -13.94 -74.79
N ASN A 83 -15.01 -14.66 -74.48
CA ASN A 83 -14.98 -16.13 -74.56
C ASN A 83 -15.49 -16.85 -73.29
N LEU A 84 -15.91 -16.13 -72.24
CA LEU A 84 -16.45 -16.74 -71.02
C LEU A 84 -17.72 -17.59 -71.26
N TRP A 85 -18.50 -17.36 -72.32
CA TRP A 85 -19.61 -18.27 -72.68
C TRP A 85 -19.12 -19.60 -73.25
N ARG A 86 -17.93 -19.66 -73.85
CA ARG A 86 -17.30 -20.93 -74.29
C ARG A 86 -16.51 -21.64 -73.21
N VAL A 87 -16.39 -21.03 -72.02
CA VAL A 87 -16.04 -21.74 -70.80
C VAL A 87 -17.10 -22.80 -70.44
N SER A 88 -18.26 -22.78 -71.10
CA SER A 88 -19.24 -23.87 -71.07
C SER A 88 -18.91 -25.06 -71.99
N LYS A 89 -17.78 -25.10 -72.72
CA LYS A 89 -17.32 -26.36 -73.29
C LYS A 89 -17.02 -27.25 -72.09
N GLN A 90 -17.99 -28.09 -71.73
CA GLN A 90 -17.91 -28.96 -70.55
C GLN A 90 -16.57 -29.67 -70.63
N VAL A 91 -15.73 -29.48 -69.61
CA VAL A 91 -14.49 -30.23 -69.51
C VAL A 91 -14.91 -31.70 -69.50
N GLU A 92 -14.52 -32.45 -70.53
CA GLU A 92 -14.88 -33.86 -70.63
C GLU A 92 -14.06 -34.66 -69.61
N PHE A 93 -14.70 -34.87 -68.46
CA PHE A 93 -14.14 -35.70 -67.40
C PHE A 93 -14.33 -37.18 -67.73
N SER A 94 -13.28 -37.97 -67.46
CA SER A 94 -13.32 -39.42 -67.56
C SER A 94 -14.30 -40.01 -66.54
N GLY A 95 -14.70 -41.27 -66.72
CA GLY A 95 -15.58 -41.94 -65.75
C GLY A 95 -14.98 -42.01 -64.33
N ALA A 96 -13.66 -42.14 -64.21
CA ALA A 96 -12.96 -42.11 -62.93
C ALA A 96 -12.99 -40.71 -62.29
N GLU A 97 -12.74 -39.67 -63.09
CA GLU A 97 -12.76 -38.27 -62.64
C GLU A 97 -14.16 -37.85 -62.19
N LYS A 98 -15.22 -38.21 -62.92
CA LYS A 98 -16.61 -37.94 -62.52
C LYS A 98 -16.96 -38.60 -61.18
N LYS A 99 -16.54 -39.85 -60.97
CA LYS A 99 -16.71 -40.54 -59.68
C LYS A 99 -15.91 -39.86 -58.57
N TRP A 100 -14.70 -39.38 -58.87
CA TRP A 100 -13.88 -38.66 -57.91
C TRP A 100 -14.52 -37.33 -57.50
N LEU A 101 -15.00 -36.54 -58.46
CA LEU A 101 -15.72 -35.28 -58.23
C LEU A 101 -16.97 -35.47 -57.36
N ALA A 102 -17.74 -36.54 -57.63
CA ALA A 102 -18.93 -36.86 -56.83
C ALA A 102 -18.60 -37.26 -55.38
N ARG A 103 -17.44 -37.85 -55.13
CA ARG A 103 -16.98 -38.23 -53.78
C ARG A 103 -16.34 -37.09 -53.01
N HIS A 104 -15.80 -36.08 -53.70
CA HIS A 104 -15.05 -34.98 -53.10
C HIS A 104 -15.64 -33.62 -53.52
N PRO A 105 -16.87 -33.28 -53.09
CA PRO A 105 -17.47 -31.98 -53.43
C PRO A 105 -16.68 -30.81 -52.84
N THR A 106 -15.99 -31.03 -51.71
CA THR A 106 -15.10 -30.07 -51.06
C THR A 106 -13.68 -30.60 -51.03
N VAL A 107 -12.73 -29.77 -51.43
CA VAL A 107 -11.30 -30.09 -51.52
C VAL A 107 -10.51 -29.06 -50.72
N LYS A 108 -9.76 -29.53 -49.73
CA LYS A 108 -8.89 -28.68 -48.93
C LYS A 108 -7.61 -28.33 -49.69
N VAL A 109 -7.33 -27.04 -49.81
CA VAL A 109 -6.15 -26.50 -50.49
C VAL A 109 -5.19 -25.88 -49.49
N SER A 110 -3.96 -26.37 -49.44
CA SER A 110 -2.90 -25.78 -48.63
C SER A 110 -2.44 -24.47 -49.27
N VAL A 111 -2.53 -23.37 -48.53
CA VAL A 111 -2.20 -22.03 -49.01
C VAL A 111 -1.22 -21.33 -48.07
N ASN A 112 -0.16 -20.76 -48.64
CA ASN A 112 0.78 -19.98 -47.84
C ASN A 112 0.21 -18.58 -47.63
N ALA A 113 -0.03 -18.19 -46.37
CA ALA A 113 -0.61 -16.89 -46.05
C ALA A 113 0.30 -15.70 -46.44
N PHE A 114 1.60 -15.95 -46.64
CA PHE A 114 2.62 -14.93 -46.87
C PHE A 114 3.21 -14.97 -48.29
N TYR A 115 2.55 -15.64 -49.24
CA TYR A 115 3.03 -15.77 -50.62
C TYR A 115 2.30 -14.84 -51.59
N ALA A 116 2.31 -13.56 -51.25
CA ALA A 116 1.71 -12.51 -52.07
C ALA A 116 2.43 -12.34 -53.41
N PRO A 117 1.70 -12.00 -54.50
CA PRO A 117 0.24 -11.86 -54.58
C PRO A 117 -0.49 -13.15 -55.00
N PHE A 118 0.17 -14.32 -54.91
CA PHE A 118 -0.42 -15.59 -55.34
C PHE A 118 -1.41 -16.15 -54.33
N THR A 119 -1.02 -16.24 -53.06
CA THR A 119 -1.86 -16.70 -51.96
C THR A 119 -1.66 -15.77 -50.77
N MET A 120 -2.77 -15.25 -50.25
CA MET A 120 -2.83 -14.35 -49.11
C MET A 120 -4.08 -14.67 -48.29
N ILE A 121 -4.02 -14.46 -46.98
CA ILE A 121 -5.18 -14.55 -46.09
C ILE A 121 -5.29 -13.23 -45.34
N ASP A 122 -6.50 -12.66 -45.30
CA ASP A 122 -6.77 -11.45 -44.50
C ASP A 122 -6.98 -11.77 -43.01
N ALA A 123 -7.13 -10.74 -42.18
CA ALA A 123 -7.39 -10.90 -40.75
C ALA A 123 -8.70 -11.64 -40.42
N ASN A 124 -9.64 -11.70 -41.38
CA ASN A 124 -10.92 -12.39 -41.24
C ASN A 124 -10.83 -13.87 -41.68
N GLY A 125 -9.66 -14.35 -42.10
CA GLY A 125 -9.45 -15.71 -42.59
C GLY A 125 -9.86 -15.92 -44.05
N ASN A 126 -10.22 -14.87 -44.79
CA ASN A 126 -10.61 -14.97 -46.19
C ASN A 126 -9.37 -15.15 -47.07
N PHE A 127 -9.47 -16.10 -48.00
CA PHE A 127 -8.42 -16.40 -48.95
C PHE A 127 -8.50 -15.51 -50.19
N TYR A 128 -7.37 -14.91 -50.55
CA TYR A 128 -7.21 -14.02 -51.70
C TYR A 128 -5.93 -14.31 -52.48
N GLY A 129 -5.88 -13.78 -53.69
CA GLY A 129 -4.70 -13.77 -54.55
C GLY A 129 -5.01 -14.30 -55.94
N VAL A 130 -3.98 -14.33 -56.79
CA VAL A 130 -4.06 -14.90 -58.14
C VAL A 130 -4.62 -16.33 -58.11
N THR A 131 -4.20 -17.11 -57.11
CA THR A 131 -4.58 -18.51 -56.98
C THR A 131 -6.06 -18.66 -56.61
N ASP A 132 -6.61 -17.78 -55.78
CA ASP A 132 -8.04 -17.77 -55.46
C ASP A 132 -8.88 -17.52 -56.72
N ASP A 133 -8.51 -16.51 -57.51
CA ASP A 133 -9.21 -16.19 -58.77
C ASP A 133 -9.14 -17.38 -59.77
N ILE A 134 -8.02 -18.09 -59.84
CA ILE A 134 -7.89 -19.29 -60.68
C ILE A 134 -8.74 -20.44 -60.15
N LEU A 135 -8.74 -20.70 -58.84
CA LEU A 135 -9.57 -21.74 -58.23
C LEU A 135 -11.07 -21.44 -58.40
N ARG A 136 -11.48 -20.17 -58.41
CA ARG A 136 -12.87 -19.77 -58.76
C ARG A 136 -13.22 -20.16 -60.20
N LEU A 137 -12.32 -19.94 -61.16
CA LEU A 137 -12.54 -20.38 -62.55
C LEU A 137 -12.62 -21.92 -62.66
N ILE A 138 -11.80 -22.64 -61.90
CA ILE A 138 -11.85 -24.10 -61.85
C ILE A 138 -13.17 -24.56 -61.22
N ARG A 139 -13.60 -23.95 -60.11
CA ARG A 139 -14.88 -24.22 -59.44
C ARG A 139 -16.07 -24.06 -60.39
N LEU A 140 -16.09 -23.03 -61.22
CA LEU A 140 -17.15 -22.82 -62.20
C LEU A 140 -17.26 -23.94 -63.23
N ARG A 141 -16.19 -24.72 -63.44
CA ARG A 141 -16.13 -25.80 -64.45
C ARG A 141 -16.30 -27.18 -63.85
N THR A 142 -15.74 -27.40 -62.67
CA THR A 142 -15.72 -28.71 -61.99
C THR A 142 -16.86 -28.86 -60.99
N GLY A 143 -17.42 -27.75 -60.49
CA GLY A 143 -18.33 -27.74 -59.34
C GLY A 143 -17.63 -27.92 -57.99
N LEU A 144 -16.30 -28.03 -57.96
CA LEU A 144 -15.55 -28.24 -56.71
C LEU A 144 -15.57 -26.99 -55.82
N HIS A 145 -15.75 -27.21 -54.53
CA HIS A 145 -15.57 -26.18 -53.51
C HIS A 145 -14.17 -26.30 -52.91
N PHE A 146 -13.39 -25.22 -52.98
CA PHE A 146 -12.05 -25.18 -52.41
C PHE A 146 -12.07 -24.52 -51.04
N GLU A 147 -11.55 -25.22 -50.02
CA GLU A 147 -11.45 -24.72 -48.65
C GLU A 147 -9.96 -24.46 -48.32
N PRO A 148 -9.56 -23.22 -48.00
CA PRO A 148 -8.17 -22.90 -47.72
C PRO A 148 -7.72 -23.46 -46.36
N ALA A 149 -6.58 -24.15 -46.36
CA ALA A 149 -5.84 -24.56 -45.18
C ALA A 149 -4.57 -23.68 -45.06
N PRO A 150 -4.52 -22.73 -44.12
CA PRO A 150 -3.39 -21.81 -43.98
C PRO A 150 -2.11 -22.55 -43.57
N ALA A 151 -1.00 -22.16 -44.20
CA ALA A 151 0.36 -22.58 -43.85
C ALA A 151 1.28 -21.37 -43.79
N ASP A 152 2.29 -21.43 -42.91
CA ASP A 152 3.25 -20.36 -42.68
C ASP A 152 4.50 -20.44 -43.57
N SER A 153 4.70 -21.56 -44.27
CA SER A 153 5.94 -21.88 -45.00
C SER A 153 5.69 -22.97 -46.02
N VAL A 154 6.55 -23.07 -47.03
CA VAL A 154 6.46 -24.15 -48.03
C VAL A 154 6.63 -25.53 -47.38
N SER A 155 7.52 -25.66 -46.38
CA SER A 155 7.70 -26.89 -45.61
C SER A 155 6.47 -27.25 -44.76
N ALA A 156 5.71 -26.27 -44.26
CA ALA A 156 4.44 -26.53 -43.61
C ALA A 156 3.37 -27.01 -44.60
N MET A 157 3.34 -26.44 -45.81
CA MET A 157 2.45 -26.92 -46.88
C MET A 157 2.75 -28.39 -47.23
N GLU A 158 4.03 -28.75 -47.43
CA GLU A 158 4.46 -30.14 -47.69
C GLU A 158 4.00 -31.09 -46.58
N ARG A 159 4.15 -30.68 -45.30
CA ARG A 159 3.66 -31.46 -44.14
C ARG A 159 2.14 -31.60 -44.12
N GLN A 160 1.38 -30.56 -44.48
CA GLN A 160 -0.08 -30.65 -44.54
C GLN A 160 -0.57 -31.66 -45.59
N ILE A 161 0.15 -31.80 -46.71
CA ILE A 161 -0.14 -32.84 -47.70
C ILE A 161 0.19 -34.23 -47.13
N ALA A 162 1.37 -34.40 -46.53
CA ALA A 162 1.79 -35.66 -45.93
C ALA A 162 0.84 -36.13 -44.80
N ASP A 163 0.38 -35.19 -43.96
CA ASP A 163 -0.59 -35.42 -42.88
C ASP A 163 -2.04 -35.59 -43.39
N LYS A 164 -2.29 -35.50 -44.70
CA LYS A 164 -3.63 -35.53 -45.32
C LYS A 164 -4.58 -34.42 -44.82
N LYS A 165 -4.04 -33.30 -44.32
CA LYS A 165 -4.80 -32.12 -43.90
C LYS A 165 -5.27 -31.29 -45.09
N ALA A 166 -4.55 -31.37 -46.21
CA ALA A 166 -4.92 -30.80 -47.51
C ALA A 166 -4.65 -31.81 -48.63
N MET A 167 -5.38 -31.70 -49.74
CA MET A 167 -5.22 -32.61 -50.88
C MET A 167 -4.20 -32.10 -51.91
N PHE A 168 -4.00 -30.78 -51.97
CA PHE A 168 -3.02 -30.15 -52.84
C PHE A 168 -2.58 -28.78 -52.31
N ILE A 169 -1.43 -28.32 -52.79
CA ILE A 169 -0.86 -26.99 -52.55
C ILE A 169 -1.34 -26.05 -53.66
N GLY A 170 -1.91 -24.91 -53.27
CA GLY A 170 -2.49 -23.94 -54.20
C GLY A 170 -1.46 -23.21 -55.07
N ALA A 171 -0.30 -22.86 -54.52
CA ALA A 171 0.74 -22.16 -55.27
C ALA A 171 2.13 -22.53 -54.76
N VAL A 172 2.92 -23.16 -55.62
CA VAL A 172 4.32 -23.47 -55.34
C VAL A 172 5.10 -23.57 -56.65
N SER A 173 6.37 -23.16 -56.63
CA SER A 173 7.28 -23.35 -57.75
C SER A 173 7.72 -24.81 -57.82
N HIS A 174 7.72 -25.38 -59.02
CA HIS A 174 8.29 -26.70 -59.27
C HIS A 174 9.75 -26.78 -58.78
N SER A 175 10.13 -27.91 -58.17
CA SER A 175 11.53 -28.28 -57.97
C SER A 175 11.68 -29.80 -58.02
N GLU A 176 12.82 -30.28 -58.54
CA GLU A 176 13.08 -31.72 -58.68
C GLU A 176 12.98 -32.46 -57.34
N GLU A 177 13.45 -31.84 -56.27
CA GLU A 177 13.37 -32.41 -54.92
C GLU A 177 11.92 -32.59 -54.45
N ARG A 178 11.04 -31.61 -54.70
CA ARG A 178 9.61 -31.72 -54.36
C ARG A 178 8.88 -32.71 -55.25
N ASN A 179 9.27 -32.78 -56.53
CA ASN A 179 8.69 -33.69 -57.49
C ASN A 179 8.88 -35.16 -57.07
N GLN A 180 9.81 -35.49 -56.17
CA GLN A 180 9.94 -36.85 -55.62
C GLN A 180 8.71 -37.26 -54.80
N ASN A 181 8.05 -36.34 -54.08
CA ASN A 181 6.95 -36.64 -53.17
C ASN A 181 5.59 -36.06 -53.61
N LEU A 182 5.59 -35.11 -54.54
CA LEU A 182 4.39 -34.41 -55.02
C LEU A 182 4.28 -34.52 -56.54
N LEU A 183 3.06 -34.48 -57.07
CA LEU A 183 2.79 -34.36 -58.49
C LEU A 183 2.42 -32.92 -58.83
N PHE A 184 3.10 -32.32 -59.80
CA PHE A 184 2.86 -30.94 -60.20
C PHE A 184 1.89 -30.86 -61.38
N SER A 185 0.95 -29.91 -61.30
CA SER A 185 0.16 -29.53 -62.47
C SER A 185 1.03 -28.81 -63.50
N ARG A 186 0.47 -28.54 -64.68
CA ARG A 186 1.02 -27.51 -65.54
C ARG A 186 1.09 -26.18 -64.77
N ALA A 187 2.13 -25.39 -65.04
CA ALA A 187 2.24 -24.06 -64.48
C ALA A 187 1.12 -23.19 -65.06
N TYR A 188 0.37 -22.54 -64.18
CA TYR A 188 -0.65 -21.56 -64.56
C TYR A 188 -0.05 -20.15 -64.68
N PHE A 189 1.15 -19.94 -64.14
CA PHE A 189 1.89 -18.69 -64.30
C PHE A 189 3.39 -18.96 -64.28
N THR A 190 4.15 -18.25 -65.12
CA THR A 190 5.61 -18.33 -65.15
C THR A 190 6.20 -16.94 -65.03
N SER A 191 7.26 -16.80 -64.23
CA SER A 191 7.98 -15.54 -64.08
C SER A 191 9.48 -15.83 -63.97
N PRO A 192 10.36 -15.02 -64.58
CA PRO A 192 11.79 -15.18 -64.35
C PRO A 192 12.12 -14.96 -62.87
N PHE A 193 13.17 -15.62 -62.40
CA PHE A 193 13.75 -15.31 -61.10
C PHE A 193 14.66 -14.10 -61.19
N VAL A 194 14.64 -13.29 -60.15
CA VAL A 194 15.43 -12.06 -60.03
C VAL A 194 16.10 -11.99 -58.68
N MET A 195 17.21 -11.27 -58.64
CA MET A 195 17.82 -10.82 -57.39
C MET A 195 17.17 -9.51 -56.95
N VAL A 196 16.80 -9.47 -55.67
CA VAL A 196 16.37 -8.26 -54.97
C VAL A 196 17.50 -7.84 -54.04
N GLN A 197 17.83 -6.56 -54.05
CA GLN A 197 18.93 -5.97 -53.27
C GLN A 197 18.49 -4.63 -52.68
N ALA A 198 19.24 -4.13 -51.70
CA ALA A 198 19.00 -2.78 -51.18
C ALA A 198 19.19 -1.71 -52.28
N LYS A 199 18.43 -0.61 -52.18
CA LYS A 199 18.36 0.44 -53.23
C LYS A 199 19.73 1.08 -53.50
N ASP A 200 20.57 1.18 -52.48
CA ASP A 200 21.94 1.73 -52.50
C ASP A 200 23.00 0.73 -52.98
N LYS A 201 22.69 -0.58 -53.06
CA LYS A 201 23.62 -1.62 -53.52
C LYS A 201 23.46 -1.90 -55.00
N ASN A 202 24.50 -2.46 -55.62
CA ASN A 202 24.45 -2.82 -57.04
C ASN A 202 25.27 -4.09 -57.33
N TYR A 203 24.82 -5.22 -56.78
CA TYR A 203 25.38 -6.52 -57.11
C TYR A 203 25.02 -6.89 -58.55
N ALA A 204 26.00 -7.46 -59.25
CA ALA A 204 25.85 -8.03 -60.58
C ALA A 204 26.26 -9.50 -60.54
N THR A 205 25.80 -10.29 -61.52
CA THR A 205 26.27 -11.65 -61.75
C THR A 205 27.55 -11.64 -62.58
N PRO A 206 28.59 -12.43 -62.26
CA PRO A 206 28.68 -13.35 -61.11
C PRO A 206 28.84 -12.62 -59.76
N LEU A 207 28.28 -13.22 -58.71
CA LEU A 207 28.23 -12.60 -57.39
C LEU A 207 29.62 -12.56 -56.72
N PRO A 208 29.99 -11.48 -56.01
CA PRO A 208 31.24 -11.42 -55.25
C PRO A 208 31.33 -12.53 -54.19
N THR A 209 32.54 -13.02 -53.92
CA THR A 209 32.80 -13.99 -52.84
C THR A 209 32.34 -13.42 -51.49
N GLY A 210 31.69 -14.26 -50.67
CA GLY A 210 31.15 -13.89 -49.37
C GLY A 210 29.75 -13.29 -49.40
N THR A 211 29.18 -13.02 -50.59
CA THR A 211 27.82 -12.47 -50.72
C THR A 211 26.79 -13.39 -50.07
N ARG A 212 25.96 -12.85 -49.18
CA ARG A 212 24.90 -13.60 -48.49
C ARG A 212 23.64 -13.58 -49.33
N VAL A 213 23.26 -14.75 -49.85
CA VAL A 213 22.09 -14.89 -50.74
C VAL A 213 20.97 -15.63 -50.02
N ALA A 214 19.89 -14.92 -49.73
CA ALA A 214 18.69 -15.46 -49.15
C ALA A 214 17.78 -16.06 -50.24
N ILE A 215 17.38 -17.32 -50.08
CA ILE A 215 16.53 -18.05 -51.03
C ILE A 215 15.57 -18.96 -50.27
N VAL A 216 14.40 -19.24 -50.83
CA VAL A 216 13.45 -20.20 -50.22
C VAL A 216 14.06 -21.60 -50.23
N SER A 217 13.85 -22.38 -49.17
CA SER A 217 14.32 -23.77 -49.10
C SER A 217 13.83 -24.61 -50.28
N LYS A 218 14.69 -25.53 -50.75
CA LYS A 218 14.41 -26.45 -51.87
C LYS A 218 13.96 -25.75 -53.17
N ASN A 219 14.39 -24.52 -53.40
CA ASN A 219 14.10 -23.78 -54.64
C ASN A 219 14.82 -24.44 -55.84
N SER A 220 14.20 -24.43 -57.03
CA SER A 220 14.77 -25.05 -58.23
C SER A 220 16.10 -24.43 -58.68
N LEU A 221 16.34 -23.15 -58.35
CA LEU A 221 17.60 -22.48 -58.65
C LEU A 221 18.74 -22.84 -57.70
N LEU A 222 18.47 -23.49 -56.56
CA LEU A 222 19.47 -23.72 -55.53
C LEU A 222 20.72 -24.48 -56.05
N PRO A 223 20.59 -25.54 -56.88
CA PRO A 223 21.75 -26.23 -57.45
C PRO A 223 22.54 -25.35 -58.42
N GLU A 224 21.84 -24.64 -59.33
CA GLU A 224 22.44 -23.74 -60.32
C GLU A 224 23.16 -22.56 -59.63
N LEU A 225 22.57 -22.01 -58.58
CA LEU A 225 23.13 -20.89 -57.81
C LEU A 225 24.41 -21.30 -57.08
N ARG A 226 24.44 -22.49 -56.48
CA ARG A 226 25.64 -23.06 -55.84
C ARG A 226 26.75 -23.35 -56.84
N GLN A 227 26.39 -23.80 -58.04
CA GLN A 227 27.35 -24.07 -59.11
C GLN A 227 27.95 -22.79 -59.71
N LEU A 228 27.10 -21.79 -60.00
CA LEU A 228 27.54 -20.52 -60.63
C LEU A 228 28.24 -19.57 -59.65
N ASN A 229 27.98 -19.68 -58.35
CA ASN A 229 28.52 -18.77 -57.33
C ASN A 229 29.01 -19.55 -56.09
N PRO A 230 30.08 -20.36 -56.21
CA PRO A 230 30.55 -21.22 -55.12
C PRO A 230 31.06 -20.43 -53.90
N GLY A 231 31.47 -19.18 -54.09
CA GLY A 231 31.87 -18.27 -53.01
C GLY A 231 30.71 -17.59 -52.27
N ALA A 232 29.46 -17.75 -52.70
CA ALA A 232 28.30 -17.12 -52.07
C ALA A 232 27.82 -17.93 -50.86
N ARG A 233 27.47 -17.23 -49.77
CA ARG A 233 26.88 -17.86 -48.59
C ARG A 233 25.36 -17.94 -48.77
N ILE A 234 24.86 -19.14 -49.07
CA ILE A 234 23.43 -19.36 -49.22
C ILE A 234 22.74 -19.43 -47.86
N ILE A 235 21.68 -18.64 -47.69
CA ILE A 235 20.82 -18.63 -46.52
C ILE A 235 19.44 -19.10 -46.96
N GLU A 236 19.07 -20.30 -46.54
CA GLU A 236 17.74 -20.83 -46.83
C GLU A 236 16.70 -20.23 -45.88
N THR A 237 15.53 -19.89 -46.42
CA THR A 237 14.45 -19.21 -45.71
C THR A 237 13.12 -19.93 -45.93
N ALA A 238 12.20 -19.76 -44.98
CA ALA A 238 10.88 -20.36 -45.05
C ALA A 238 10.00 -19.75 -46.17
N ASN A 239 10.16 -18.45 -46.44
CA ASN A 239 9.35 -17.69 -47.40
C ASN A 239 10.19 -16.63 -48.12
N ALA A 240 9.82 -16.33 -49.36
CA ALA A 240 10.51 -15.33 -50.18
C ALA A 240 10.36 -13.90 -49.61
N SER A 241 9.22 -13.60 -48.97
CA SER A 241 8.98 -12.36 -48.23
C SER A 241 9.96 -12.18 -47.06
N ILE A 242 10.29 -13.26 -46.35
CA ILE A 242 11.30 -13.24 -45.27
C ILE A 242 12.69 -13.01 -45.87
N ALA A 243 13.02 -13.64 -47.01
CA ALA A 243 14.28 -13.39 -47.69
C ALA A 243 14.45 -11.90 -48.06
N MET A 244 13.41 -11.26 -48.61
CA MET A 244 13.42 -9.82 -48.89
C MET A 244 13.56 -8.97 -47.62
N GLN A 245 12.86 -9.34 -46.55
CA GLN A 245 12.99 -8.66 -45.25
C GLN A 245 14.42 -8.76 -44.70
N MET A 246 15.09 -9.92 -44.86
CA MET A 246 16.49 -10.08 -44.45
C MET A 246 17.44 -9.15 -45.21
N VAL A 247 17.17 -8.86 -46.48
CA VAL A 247 17.94 -7.85 -47.24
C VAL A 247 17.67 -6.45 -46.71
N ASN A 248 16.41 -6.12 -46.46
CA ASN A 248 16.03 -4.84 -45.85
C ASN A 248 16.66 -4.64 -44.46
N ASP A 249 16.78 -5.69 -43.66
CA ASP A 249 17.42 -5.68 -42.34
C ASP A 249 18.96 -5.75 -42.39
N GLY A 250 19.58 -5.87 -43.58
CA GLY A 250 21.02 -6.05 -43.74
C GLY A 250 21.57 -7.41 -43.29
N LYS A 251 20.69 -8.39 -43.02
CA LYS A 251 21.04 -9.78 -42.64
C LYS A 251 21.41 -10.65 -43.86
N ALA A 252 20.96 -10.26 -45.05
CA ALA A 252 21.37 -10.82 -46.34
C ALA A 252 21.71 -9.67 -47.29
N ASP A 253 22.48 -9.95 -48.33
CA ASP A 253 22.88 -8.95 -49.33
C ASP A 253 21.93 -9.00 -50.54
N ILE A 254 21.48 -10.21 -50.89
CA ILE A 254 20.58 -10.48 -52.01
C ILE A 254 19.47 -11.43 -51.56
N ALA A 255 18.26 -11.23 -52.07
CA ALA A 255 17.16 -12.18 -51.98
C ALA A 255 16.76 -12.66 -53.38
N ILE A 256 16.54 -13.97 -53.53
CA ILE A 256 16.02 -14.55 -54.77
C ILE A 256 14.50 -14.61 -54.71
N HIS A 257 13.85 -14.04 -55.72
CA HIS A 257 12.39 -14.00 -55.83
C HIS A 257 11.96 -14.14 -57.30
N SER A 258 10.71 -14.52 -57.58
CA SER A 258 10.13 -14.30 -58.91
C SER A 258 9.98 -12.80 -59.19
N LEU A 259 10.24 -12.35 -60.42
CA LEU A 259 10.06 -10.95 -60.85
C LEU A 259 8.67 -10.42 -60.46
N PHE A 260 7.62 -11.19 -60.75
CA PHE A 260 6.26 -10.80 -60.44
C PHE A 260 6.04 -10.54 -58.95
N GLY A 261 6.46 -11.47 -58.08
CA GLY A 261 6.31 -11.29 -56.65
C GLY A 261 7.26 -10.23 -56.08
N ALA A 262 8.47 -10.09 -56.63
CA ALA A 262 9.41 -9.05 -56.25
C ALA A 262 8.84 -7.65 -56.55
N SER A 263 8.32 -7.45 -57.76
CA SER A 263 7.69 -6.19 -58.16
C SER A 263 6.51 -5.84 -57.25
N TYR A 264 5.63 -6.81 -56.97
CA TYR A 264 4.50 -6.61 -56.05
C TYR A 264 4.97 -6.22 -54.64
N MET A 265 5.92 -6.97 -54.08
CA MET A 265 6.41 -6.75 -52.72
C MET A 265 7.20 -5.44 -52.59
N ILE A 266 8.01 -5.10 -53.60
CA ILE A 266 8.75 -3.84 -53.62
C ILE A 266 7.78 -2.68 -53.69
N ASP A 267 6.85 -2.66 -54.64
CA ASP A 267 5.94 -1.51 -54.79
C ASP A 267 5.10 -1.27 -53.53
N ARG A 268 4.72 -2.34 -52.82
CA ARG A 268 3.81 -2.27 -51.68
C ARG A 268 4.48 -2.10 -50.33
N TYR A 269 5.60 -2.78 -50.09
CA TYR A 269 6.21 -2.87 -48.76
C TYR A 269 7.64 -2.31 -48.71
N PHE A 270 8.34 -2.20 -49.85
CA PHE A 270 9.76 -1.84 -49.91
C PHE A 270 10.10 -0.76 -50.93
N ARG A 271 9.14 0.10 -51.32
CA ARG A 271 9.22 1.00 -52.50
C ARG A 271 10.49 1.85 -52.56
N ASP A 272 10.99 2.27 -51.40
CA ASP A 272 12.19 3.09 -51.28
C ASP A 272 13.38 2.41 -50.62
N ARG A 273 13.29 1.10 -50.36
CA ARG A 273 14.31 0.35 -49.63
C ARG A 273 14.98 -0.72 -50.47
N LEU A 274 14.22 -1.40 -51.31
CA LEU A 274 14.70 -2.50 -52.15
C LEU A 274 14.51 -2.19 -53.63
N LYS A 275 15.35 -2.79 -54.47
CA LYS A 275 15.22 -2.76 -55.93
C LYS A 275 15.56 -4.12 -56.54
N ILE A 276 15.12 -4.32 -57.77
CA ILE A 276 15.49 -5.50 -58.56
C ILE A 276 16.88 -5.26 -59.16
N GLY A 277 17.83 -6.17 -58.88
CA GLY A 277 19.21 -6.11 -59.38
C GLY A 277 19.43 -6.77 -60.74
N GLY A 278 18.53 -7.65 -61.17
CA GLY A 278 18.61 -8.34 -62.45
C GLY A 278 18.06 -9.76 -62.40
N ARG A 279 18.00 -10.42 -63.57
CA ARG A 279 17.61 -11.83 -63.69
C ARG A 279 18.71 -12.74 -63.13
N VAL A 280 18.31 -13.82 -62.46
CA VAL A 280 19.22 -14.86 -61.95
C VAL A 280 18.86 -16.20 -62.56
N GLY A 281 19.85 -16.87 -63.14
CA GLY A 281 19.71 -18.22 -63.71
C GLY A 281 18.90 -18.31 -65.00
N GLY A 282 18.97 -19.50 -65.62
CA GLY A 282 18.22 -19.83 -66.82
C GLY A 282 16.75 -20.18 -66.55
N GLN A 283 16.46 -20.72 -65.36
CA GLN A 283 15.13 -21.23 -65.01
C GLN A 283 14.12 -20.11 -64.71
N THR A 284 12.83 -20.46 -64.79
CA THR A 284 11.72 -19.57 -64.42
C THR A 284 10.93 -20.17 -63.25
N ALA A 285 10.35 -19.31 -62.42
CA ALA A 285 9.41 -19.66 -61.38
C ALA A 285 8.08 -20.07 -62.02
N GLY A 286 7.92 -21.36 -62.31
CA GLY A 286 6.66 -21.95 -62.77
C GLY A 286 5.73 -22.23 -61.60
N ILE A 287 4.79 -21.32 -61.34
CA ILE A 287 3.82 -21.45 -60.27
C ILE A 287 2.74 -22.44 -60.71
N SER A 288 2.62 -23.51 -59.94
CA SER A 288 1.78 -24.66 -60.25
C SER A 288 1.05 -25.14 -59.00
N PHE A 289 0.01 -25.94 -59.20
CA PHE A 289 -0.56 -26.75 -58.12
C PHE A 289 0.35 -27.95 -57.86
N ALA A 290 0.49 -28.35 -56.60
CA ALA A 290 1.19 -29.57 -56.24
C ALA A 290 0.26 -30.51 -55.47
N VAL A 291 -0.05 -31.65 -56.05
CA VAL A 291 -1.00 -32.64 -55.57
C VAL A 291 -0.26 -33.79 -54.91
N SER A 292 -0.86 -34.41 -53.91
CA SER A 292 -0.33 -35.66 -53.35
C SER A 292 -0.24 -36.76 -54.42
N ARG A 293 0.79 -37.61 -54.35
CA ARG A 293 0.99 -38.72 -55.30
C ARG A 293 -0.14 -39.76 -55.29
N ASP A 294 -0.94 -39.82 -54.24
CA ASP A 294 -2.11 -40.71 -54.10
C ASP A 294 -3.41 -40.13 -54.70
N GLN A 295 -3.37 -38.94 -55.33
CA GLN A 295 -4.53 -38.28 -55.95
C GLN A 295 -4.30 -37.93 -57.44
N PRO A 296 -4.00 -38.92 -58.31
CA PRO A 296 -3.76 -38.65 -59.73
C PRO A 296 -5.01 -38.15 -60.47
N GLU A 297 -6.22 -38.52 -60.05
CA GLU A 297 -7.47 -38.01 -60.62
C GLU A 297 -7.63 -36.51 -60.37
N LEU A 298 -7.30 -36.03 -59.17
CA LEU A 298 -7.34 -34.59 -58.85
C LEU A 298 -6.35 -33.83 -59.75
N LEU A 299 -5.13 -34.34 -59.92
CA LEU A 299 -4.16 -33.73 -60.82
C LEU A 299 -4.68 -33.65 -62.26
N SER A 300 -5.28 -34.73 -62.77
CA SER A 300 -5.87 -34.75 -64.11
C SER A 300 -7.00 -33.73 -64.25
N ILE A 301 -7.91 -33.67 -63.27
CA ILE A 301 -9.01 -32.68 -63.22
C ILE A 301 -8.45 -31.26 -63.24
N LEU A 302 -7.43 -30.96 -62.43
CA LEU A 302 -6.80 -29.64 -62.38
C LEU A 302 -6.14 -29.30 -63.72
N ASN A 303 -5.39 -30.21 -64.32
CA ASN A 303 -4.73 -29.98 -65.62
C ASN A 303 -5.74 -29.73 -66.74
N LYS A 304 -6.78 -30.57 -66.85
CA LYS A 304 -7.86 -30.37 -67.83
C LYS A 304 -8.61 -29.06 -67.61
N SER A 305 -8.79 -28.68 -66.35
CA SER A 305 -9.41 -27.40 -66.01
C SER A 305 -8.53 -26.23 -66.44
N LEU A 306 -7.22 -26.28 -66.17
CA LEU A 306 -6.25 -25.27 -66.57
C LEU A 306 -6.08 -25.16 -68.10
N GLU A 307 -6.10 -26.27 -68.83
CA GLU A 307 -6.03 -26.30 -70.30
C GLU A 307 -7.13 -25.50 -70.98
N ASN A 308 -8.30 -25.46 -70.37
CA ASN A 308 -9.44 -24.74 -70.93
C ASN A 308 -9.46 -23.26 -70.50
N ILE A 309 -8.56 -22.80 -69.61
CA ILE A 309 -8.47 -21.38 -69.22
C ILE A 309 -7.63 -20.66 -70.28
N SER A 310 -8.18 -19.60 -70.88
CA SER A 310 -7.42 -18.87 -71.91
C SER A 310 -6.23 -18.13 -71.29
N PRO A 311 -5.10 -17.99 -72.01
CA PRO A 311 -3.99 -17.17 -71.55
C PRO A 311 -4.38 -15.71 -71.26
N ALA A 312 -5.36 -15.17 -71.98
CA ALA A 312 -5.91 -13.83 -71.75
C ALA A 312 -6.60 -13.72 -70.39
N ASP A 313 -7.39 -14.73 -70.01
CA ASP A 313 -8.03 -14.76 -68.67
C ASP A 313 -6.98 -14.77 -67.56
N ILE A 314 -5.96 -15.62 -67.69
CA ILE A 314 -4.84 -15.67 -66.74
C ILE A 314 -4.15 -14.31 -66.65
N ASN A 315 -3.78 -13.70 -67.79
CA ASN A 315 -3.13 -12.38 -67.81
C ASN A 315 -4.00 -11.29 -67.17
N SER A 316 -5.32 -11.32 -67.39
CA SER A 316 -6.23 -10.34 -66.78
C SER A 316 -6.27 -10.46 -65.25
N ILE A 317 -6.21 -11.69 -64.71
CA ILE A 317 -6.09 -11.95 -63.27
C ILE A 317 -4.74 -11.40 -62.76
N ILE A 318 -3.65 -11.72 -63.45
CA ILE A 318 -2.31 -11.25 -63.09
C ILE A 318 -2.24 -9.73 -63.04
N ASN A 319 -2.73 -9.03 -64.06
CA ASN A 319 -2.74 -7.57 -64.13
C ASN A 319 -3.61 -6.93 -63.05
N LYS A 320 -4.75 -7.53 -62.71
CA LYS A 320 -5.60 -7.12 -61.58
C LYS A 320 -4.78 -7.09 -60.28
N TRP A 321 -3.97 -8.12 -60.02
CA TRP A 321 -3.18 -8.21 -58.79
C TRP A 321 -1.93 -7.33 -58.76
N GLN A 322 -1.42 -6.85 -59.90
CA GLN A 322 -0.33 -5.86 -59.94
C GLN A 322 -0.78 -4.45 -59.55
N THR A 323 -2.05 -4.12 -59.77
CA THR A 323 -2.59 -2.76 -59.68
C THR A 323 -3.56 -2.57 -58.51
N ARG A 324 -3.99 -3.66 -57.85
CA ARG A 324 -4.94 -3.60 -56.73
C ARG A 324 -4.32 -2.92 -55.50
N PRO A 325 -5.05 -2.01 -54.82
CA PRO A 325 -4.62 -1.46 -53.53
C PRO A 325 -4.89 -2.42 -52.34
N ASP A 326 -4.03 -2.36 -51.32
CA ASP A 326 -4.40 -2.47 -49.90
C ASP A 326 -4.56 -3.81 -49.16
N VAL A 327 -4.13 -5.00 -49.63
CA VAL A 327 -4.35 -6.21 -48.78
C VAL A 327 -3.32 -6.23 -47.65
N ARG A 328 -3.71 -5.71 -46.47
CA ARG A 328 -2.91 -5.79 -45.24
C ARG A 328 -2.73 -7.24 -44.83
N LEU A 329 -1.48 -7.73 -44.87
CA LEU A 329 -1.11 -9.04 -44.34
C LEU A 329 -1.14 -9.00 -42.80
N ASP A 330 -1.85 -9.92 -42.17
CA ASP A 330 -1.77 -10.12 -40.73
C ASP A 330 -0.47 -10.87 -40.38
N THR A 331 0.43 -10.19 -39.68
CA THR A 331 1.75 -10.74 -39.30
C THR A 331 1.76 -11.36 -37.90
N TRP A 332 0.65 -11.35 -37.17
CA TRP A 332 0.56 -11.90 -35.80
C TRP A 332 0.99 -13.38 -35.74
N GLU A 333 0.52 -14.19 -36.69
CA GLU A 333 0.86 -15.62 -36.78
C GLU A 333 2.36 -15.88 -36.94
N LEU A 334 3.11 -14.97 -37.56
CA LEU A 334 4.55 -15.11 -37.77
C LEU A 334 5.37 -14.83 -36.50
N TYR A 335 4.87 -13.95 -35.63
CA TYR A 335 5.61 -13.44 -34.46
C TYR A 335 5.03 -13.84 -33.09
N LYS A 336 3.89 -14.53 -33.04
CA LYS A 336 3.21 -14.89 -31.79
C LYS A 336 4.11 -15.66 -30.82
N THR A 337 4.92 -16.60 -31.33
CA THR A 337 5.76 -17.46 -30.49
C THR A 337 6.89 -16.66 -29.85
N GLN A 338 7.57 -15.79 -30.61
CA GLN A 338 8.63 -14.92 -30.12
C GLN A 338 8.06 -13.91 -29.11
N PHE A 339 6.87 -13.37 -29.39
CA PHE A 339 6.18 -12.46 -28.47
C PHE A 339 5.90 -13.13 -27.12
N TRP A 340 5.27 -14.31 -27.12
CA TRP A 340 4.98 -15.04 -25.87
C TRP A 340 6.25 -15.45 -25.12
N LEU A 341 7.33 -15.77 -25.83
CA LEU A 341 8.62 -16.07 -25.20
C LEU A 341 9.19 -14.84 -24.48
N VAL A 342 9.24 -13.68 -25.16
CA VAL A 342 9.73 -12.42 -24.55
C VAL A 342 8.84 -12.01 -23.38
N PHE A 343 7.52 -12.10 -23.52
CA PHE A 343 6.57 -11.79 -22.47
C PHE A 343 6.74 -12.71 -21.25
N SER A 344 6.95 -14.01 -21.47
CA SER A 344 7.19 -14.98 -20.40
C SER A 344 8.50 -14.69 -19.65
N VAL A 345 9.57 -14.36 -20.38
CA VAL A 345 10.86 -13.98 -19.77
C VAL A 345 10.71 -12.69 -18.94
N ALA A 346 10.04 -11.68 -19.47
CA ALA A 346 9.76 -10.45 -18.74
C ALA A 346 8.90 -10.69 -17.50
N GLY A 347 7.88 -11.55 -17.60
CA GLY A 347 7.03 -11.96 -16.48
C GLY A 347 7.81 -12.66 -15.36
N ILE A 348 8.72 -13.58 -15.72
CA ILE A 348 9.60 -14.25 -14.75
C ILE A 348 10.50 -13.23 -14.04
N LEU A 349 11.11 -12.29 -14.78
CA LEU A 349 11.96 -11.24 -14.20
C LEU A 349 11.19 -10.33 -13.23
N ILE A 350 9.96 -9.95 -13.58
CA ILE A 350 9.11 -9.14 -12.69
C ILE A 350 8.74 -9.95 -11.44
N PHE A 351 8.37 -11.22 -11.59
CA PHE A 351 8.00 -12.08 -10.48
C PHE A 351 9.15 -12.31 -9.50
N THR A 352 10.36 -12.59 -10.01
CA THR A 352 11.56 -12.74 -9.16
C THR A 352 11.91 -11.43 -8.46
N SER A 353 11.79 -10.29 -9.14
CA SER A 353 11.98 -8.96 -8.55
C SER A 353 10.97 -8.69 -7.41
N LEU A 354 9.69 -9.02 -7.60
CA LEU A 354 8.66 -8.86 -6.56
C LEU A 354 8.91 -9.75 -5.35
N ILE A 355 9.32 -11.00 -5.57
CA ILE A 355 9.73 -11.91 -4.48
C ILE A 355 10.91 -11.32 -3.71
N TRP A 356 11.92 -10.81 -4.42
CA TRP A 356 13.08 -10.19 -3.80
C TRP A 356 12.71 -8.96 -2.96
N VAL A 357 11.86 -8.09 -3.49
CA VAL A 357 11.33 -6.92 -2.78
C VAL A 357 10.53 -7.33 -1.54
N TYR A 358 9.72 -8.39 -1.64
CA TYR A 358 8.98 -8.94 -0.50
C TYR A 358 9.92 -9.47 0.60
N TYR A 359 10.95 -10.24 0.23
CA TYR A 359 11.96 -10.71 1.18
C TYR A 359 12.72 -9.56 1.84
N LEU A 360 13.13 -8.55 1.07
CA LEU A 360 13.78 -7.34 1.59
C LEU A 360 12.89 -6.60 2.59
N HIS A 361 11.61 -6.42 2.30
CA HIS A 361 10.69 -5.77 3.23
C HIS A 361 10.49 -6.57 4.52
N LYS A 362 10.43 -7.91 4.41
CA LYS A 362 10.33 -8.78 5.58
C LYS A 362 11.58 -8.69 6.46
N GLU A 363 12.77 -8.74 5.85
CA GLU A 363 14.07 -8.59 6.51
C GLU A 363 14.18 -7.24 7.24
N VAL A 364 13.84 -6.13 6.57
CA VAL A 364 13.90 -4.78 7.15
C VAL A 364 12.94 -4.62 8.31
N ARG A 365 11.69 -5.12 8.21
CA ARG A 365 10.73 -5.08 9.33
C ARG A 365 11.20 -5.88 10.53
N ALA A 366 11.80 -7.06 10.30
CA ALA A 366 12.33 -7.87 11.38
C ALA A 366 13.47 -7.15 12.13
N ARG A 367 14.35 -6.46 11.40
CA ARG A 367 15.43 -5.66 12.01
C ARG A 367 14.91 -4.46 12.80
N LEU A 368 13.93 -3.73 12.26
CA LEU A 368 13.32 -2.59 12.96
C LEU A 368 12.64 -3.01 14.27
N LEU A 369 11.89 -4.12 14.25
CA LEU A 369 11.25 -4.66 15.46
C LEU A 369 12.29 -5.11 16.51
N ALA A 370 13.43 -5.68 16.08
CA ALA A 370 14.50 -6.06 16.98
C ALA A 370 15.17 -4.84 17.64
N GLN A 371 15.39 -3.76 16.87
CA GLN A 371 15.95 -2.51 17.39
C GLN A 371 15.02 -1.85 18.41
N GLN A 372 13.72 -1.78 18.13
CA GLN A 372 12.73 -1.24 19.07
C GLN A 372 12.67 -2.03 20.37
N LYS A 373 12.71 -3.37 20.30
CA LYS A 373 12.75 -4.22 21.50
C LYS A 373 14.00 -3.97 22.34
N LEU A 374 15.15 -3.79 21.71
CA LEU A 374 16.40 -3.52 22.41
C LEU A 374 16.37 -2.15 23.11
N GLN A 375 15.85 -1.12 22.44
CA GLN A 375 15.70 0.22 23.04
C GLN A 375 14.76 0.19 24.25
N ALA A 376 13.60 -0.47 24.14
CA ALA A 376 12.67 -0.62 25.25
C ALA A 376 13.30 -1.36 26.44
N GLN A 377 14.17 -2.36 26.19
CA GLN A 377 14.89 -3.06 27.26
C GLN A 377 15.94 -2.19 27.95
N LEU A 378 16.63 -1.32 27.22
CA LEU A 378 17.60 -0.40 27.81
C LEU A 378 16.90 0.64 28.68
N GLU A 379 15.84 1.26 28.18
CA GLU A 379 15.03 2.24 28.91
C GLU A 379 14.40 1.62 30.18
N TYR A 380 13.91 0.38 30.07
CA TYR A 380 13.41 -0.37 31.22
C TYR A 380 14.50 -0.65 32.27
N ASN A 381 15.71 -1.02 31.84
CA ASN A 381 16.81 -1.23 32.78
C ASN A 381 17.27 0.09 33.44
N GLU A 382 17.32 1.19 32.70
CA GLU A 382 17.67 2.52 33.25
C GLU A 382 16.64 3.00 34.29
N THR A 383 15.35 2.84 34.00
CA THR A 383 14.29 3.20 34.96
C THR A 383 14.34 2.33 36.22
N LEU A 384 14.58 1.02 36.08
CA LEU A 384 14.80 0.11 37.19
C LEU A 384 16.00 0.51 38.05
N THR A 385 17.16 0.79 37.44
CA THR A 385 18.35 1.17 38.20
C THR A 385 18.17 2.49 38.92
N HIS A 386 17.47 3.46 38.30
CA HIS A 386 17.13 4.73 38.95
C HIS A 386 16.21 4.51 40.16
N ALA A 387 15.11 3.77 40.01
CA ALA A 387 14.19 3.47 41.11
C ALA A 387 14.88 2.72 42.26
N LEU A 388 15.75 1.76 41.94
CA LEU A 388 16.55 1.05 42.94
C LEU A 388 17.51 1.98 43.69
N SER A 389 18.13 2.93 42.97
CA SER A 389 19.03 3.92 43.59
C SER A 389 18.29 4.87 44.55
N GLU A 390 17.07 5.30 44.18
CA GLU A 390 16.24 6.19 45.01
C GLU A 390 15.78 5.51 46.30
N GLU A 391 15.30 4.26 46.22
CA GLU A 391 14.90 3.48 47.41
C GLU A 391 16.09 3.22 48.35
N ARG A 392 17.27 2.97 47.79
CA ARG A 392 18.49 2.83 48.57
C ARG A 392 18.84 4.11 49.32
N GLU A 393 18.76 5.26 48.66
CA GLU A 393 19.07 6.55 49.28
C GLU A 393 18.11 6.88 50.43
N ARG A 394 16.80 6.61 50.27
CA ARG A 394 15.80 6.76 51.34
C ARG A 394 16.11 5.87 52.55
N ALA A 395 16.50 4.63 52.33
CA ALA A 395 16.88 3.71 53.41
C ALA A 395 18.12 4.18 54.17
N GLU A 396 19.13 4.70 53.47
CA GLU A 396 20.35 5.23 54.08
C GLU A 396 20.07 6.51 54.91
N GLN A 397 19.21 7.41 54.43
CA GLN A 397 18.80 8.61 55.16
C GLN A 397 18.07 8.26 56.46
N ALA A 398 17.11 7.34 56.43
CA ALA A 398 16.38 6.88 57.61
C ALA A 398 17.32 6.27 58.67
N ASN A 399 18.34 5.52 58.24
CA ASN A 399 19.29 4.89 59.14
C ASN A 399 20.23 5.91 59.82
N ARG A 400 20.63 6.98 59.09
CA ARG A 400 21.41 8.08 59.66
C ARG A 400 20.62 8.87 60.70
N ALA A 401 19.37 9.23 60.41
CA ALA A 401 18.50 9.95 61.35
C ALA A 401 18.31 9.17 62.67
N LYS A 402 18.09 7.84 62.57
CA LYS A 402 18.00 6.95 63.73
C LYS A 402 19.26 6.95 64.59
N SER A 403 20.42 6.99 63.96
CA SER A 403 21.72 6.99 64.65
C SER A 403 21.98 8.30 65.39
N THR A 404 21.67 9.45 64.76
CA THR A 404 21.81 10.78 65.37
C THR A 404 20.88 10.95 66.58
N PHE A 405 19.64 10.48 66.48
CA PHE A 405 18.66 10.53 67.58
C PHE A 405 19.14 9.78 68.83
N LEU A 406 19.66 8.55 68.66
CA LEU A 406 20.14 7.73 69.77
C LEU A 406 21.36 8.34 70.48
N ALA A 407 22.22 9.03 69.74
CA ALA A 407 23.40 9.69 70.28
C ALA A 407 23.04 10.89 71.19
N THR A 408 22.11 11.75 70.77
CA THR A 408 21.67 12.92 71.54
C THR A 408 20.93 12.50 72.82
N MET A 409 20.04 11.51 72.74
CA MET A 409 19.28 11.00 73.89
C MET A 409 20.19 10.42 74.98
N SER A 410 21.25 9.73 74.57
CA SER A 410 22.24 9.19 75.52
C SER A 410 22.94 10.28 76.33
N HIS A 411 23.13 11.48 75.77
CA HIS A 411 23.80 12.60 76.44
C HIS A 411 22.89 13.33 77.43
N GLU A 412 21.63 13.55 77.06
CA GLU A 412 20.64 14.24 77.89
C GLU A 412 20.18 13.38 79.09
N ILE A 413 20.22 12.05 78.97
CA ILE A 413 19.94 11.13 80.08
C ILE A 413 21.14 10.99 81.02
N ARG A 414 22.37 10.93 80.49
CA ARG A 414 23.58 10.65 81.29
C ARG A 414 23.89 11.77 82.29
N THR A 415 23.65 13.01 81.90
CA THR A 415 24.00 14.19 82.73
C THR A 415 23.25 14.25 84.07
N PRO A 416 21.91 14.15 84.12
CA PRO A 416 21.16 14.10 85.38
C PRO A 416 21.41 12.80 86.18
N VAL A 417 21.59 11.65 85.52
CA VAL A 417 21.89 10.38 86.21
C VAL A 417 23.23 10.43 86.94
N SER A 418 24.27 10.99 86.31
CA SER A 418 25.57 11.18 86.95
C SER A 418 25.51 12.13 88.15
N ALA A 419 24.66 13.16 88.10
CA ALA A 419 24.44 14.07 89.23
C ALA A 419 23.75 13.38 90.42
N ILE A 420 22.74 12.53 90.15
CA ILE A 420 22.05 11.72 91.17
C ILE A 420 23.03 10.74 91.84
N ILE A 421 23.86 10.04 91.05
CA ILE A 421 24.85 9.09 91.56
C ILE A 421 25.89 9.81 92.44
N GLY A 422 26.40 10.97 92.00
CA GLY A 422 27.38 11.74 92.77
C GLY A 422 26.84 12.25 94.11
N LEU A 423 25.57 12.69 94.16
CA LEU A 423 24.94 13.14 95.41
C LEU A 423 24.55 11.98 96.34
N LEU A 424 24.17 10.81 95.79
CA LEU A 424 23.96 9.60 96.58
C LEU A 424 25.28 9.09 97.18
N GLU A 425 26.39 9.13 96.44
CA GLU A 425 27.72 8.80 96.96
C GLU A 425 28.16 9.72 98.10
N LEU A 426 27.86 11.03 98.00
CA LEU A 426 28.15 12.00 99.07
C LEU A 426 27.28 11.75 100.30
N SER A 427 26.00 11.38 100.12
CA SER A 427 25.08 11.06 101.22
C SER A 427 25.44 9.74 101.93
N VAL A 428 25.95 8.75 101.19
CA VAL A 428 26.41 7.46 101.76
C VAL A 428 27.76 7.62 102.47
N LYS A 429 28.61 8.57 102.05
CA LYS A 429 29.90 8.85 102.71
C LYS A 429 29.80 9.78 103.92
N ALA A 430 28.73 10.56 104.05
CA ALA A 430 28.48 11.43 105.20
C ALA A 430 27.83 10.65 106.36
N ASN A 431 28.61 9.78 107.02
CA ASN A 431 28.23 9.17 108.30
C ASN A 431 29.27 9.51 109.39
N ASP A 432 29.53 10.82 109.57
CA ASP A 432 29.98 11.42 110.83
C ASP A 432 29.94 12.96 110.71
N SER A 433 29.28 13.61 111.67
CA SER A 433 29.21 15.06 111.95
C SER A 433 28.47 16.02 110.98
N LEU A 434 27.40 16.64 111.50
CA LEU A 434 26.68 17.84 111.01
C LEU A 434 27.39 19.12 111.52
N PRO A 435 27.38 20.26 110.78
CA PRO A 435 26.18 21.10 110.69
C PRO A 435 25.85 21.71 109.30
N GLU A 436 24.53 21.88 109.10
CA GLU A 436 23.77 22.80 108.23
C GLU A 436 24.42 23.43 106.99
N GLU A 437 24.10 22.91 105.81
CA GLU A 437 23.47 23.65 104.69
C GLU A 437 23.10 22.67 103.56
N GLU A 438 21.83 22.70 103.14
CA GLU A 438 21.19 21.94 102.04
C GLU A 438 21.22 20.39 102.09
N ASP A 439 20.06 19.80 102.41
CA ASP A 439 19.78 18.35 102.43
C ASP A 439 20.15 17.66 101.09
N PRO A 440 21.23 16.87 101.01
CA PRO A 440 21.66 16.21 99.77
C PRO A 440 20.67 15.16 99.28
N ILE A 441 19.79 14.64 100.14
CA ILE A 441 18.66 13.79 99.74
C ILE A 441 17.62 14.63 98.97
N ARG A 442 17.39 15.88 99.38
CA ARG A 442 16.47 16.80 98.70
C ARG A 442 16.96 17.14 97.29
N VAL A 443 18.26 17.37 97.10
CA VAL A 443 18.86 17.68 95.79
C VAL A 443 18.91 16.44 94.88
N ALA A 444 19.17 15.26 95.42
CA ALA A 444 19.06 13.99 94.68
C ALA A 444 17.61 13.69 94.27
N TRP A 445 16.64 13.95 95.15
CA TRP A 445 15.21 13.85 94.85
C TRP A 445 14.76 14.83 93.76
N GLU A 446 15.26 16.07 93.79
CA GLU A 446 14.97 17.09 92.78
C GLU A 446 15.56 16.73 91.40
N SER A 447 16.76 16.13 91.38
CA SER A 447 17.40 15.61 90.17
C SER A 447 16.66 14.37 89.60
N ALA A 448 16.22 13.45 90.45
CA ALA A 448 15.42 12.29 90.05
C ALA A 448 14.03 12.69 89.54
N ARG A 449 13.40 13.70 90.14
CA ARG A 449 12.13 14.29 89.68
C ARG A 449 12.28 14.98 88.33
N THR A 450 13.41 15.66 88.10
CA THR A 450 13.74 16.28 86.81
C THR A 450 13.95 15.22 85.71
N LEU A 451 14.64 14.11 86.03
CA LEU A 451 14.81 12.98 85.11
C LEU A 451 13.48 12.30 84.77
N MET A 452 12.59 12.11 85.75
CA MET A 452 11.25 11.56 85.49
C MET A 452 10.40 12.50 84.62
N GLY A 453 10.55 13.82 84.77
CA GLY A 453 9.96 14.80 83.86
C GLY A 453 10.47 14.64 82.43
N LEU A 454 11.80 14.61 82.25
CA LEU A 454 12.45 14.41 80.94
C LEU A 454 12.04 13.11 80.24
N ILE A 455 11.95 12.00 80.98
CA ILE A 455 11.50 10.71 80.43
C ILE A 455 10.03 10.78 80.04
N GLY A 456 9.19 11.44 80.84
CA GLY A 456 7.78 11.69 80.52
C GLY A 456 7.62 12.51 79.24
N ASP A 457 8.37 13.60 79.12
CA ASP A 457 8.35 14.48 77.95
C ASP A 457 8.85 13.79 76.67
N ILE A 458 9.88 12.94 76.77
CA ILE A 458 10.39 12.13 75.64
C ILE A 458 9.37 11.07 75.19
N LEU A 459 8.67 10.42 76.12
CA LEU A 459 7.62 9.45 75.80
C LEU A 459 6.41 10.11 75.15
N ASP A 460 6.00 11.29 75.62
CA ASP A 460 4.92 12.06 75.00
C ASP A 460 5.35 12.53 73.58
N MET A 461 6.59 13.00 73.39
CA MET A 461 7.11 13.38 72.07
C MET A 461 7.12 12.21 71.08
N ALA A 462 7.63 11.04 71.49
CA ALA A 462 7.67 9.85 70.65
C ALA A 462 6.25 9.38 70.22
N ARG A 463 5.23 9.60 71.06
CA ARG A 463 3.83 9.31 70.73
C ARG A 463 3.24 10.31 69.73
N ILE A 464 3.65 11.59 69.81
CA ILE A 464 3.23 12.64 68.87
C ILE A 464 3.84 12.41 67.48
N GLU A 465 5.15 12.16 67.38
CA GLU A 465 5.82 11.94 66.08
C GLU A 465 5.37 10.66 65.37
N SER A 466 5.01 9.63 66.13
CA SER A 466 4.45 8.39 65.57
C SER A 466 2.96 8.47 65.23
N GLY A 467 2.31 9.61 65.47
CA GLY A 467 0.87 9.81 65.24
C GLY A 467 -0.03 8.98 66.16
N ARG A 468 0.51 8.45 67.27
CA ARG A 468 -0.18 7.55 68.21
C ARG A 468 -0.73 8.26 69.44
N LEU A 469 -0.73 9.59 69.46
CA LEU A 469 -1.37 10.37 70.52
C LEU A 469 -2.89 10.41 70.26
N GLU A 470 -3.65 9.63 71.03
CA GLU A 470 -5.11 9.70 71.03
C GLU A 470 -5.59 10.75 72.05
N LEU A 471 -6.46 11.66 71.62
CA LEU A 471 -7.13 12.62 72.51
C LEU A 471 -8.38 11.96 73.09
N ALA A 472 -8.64 12.14 74.39
CA ALA A 472 -9.82 11.63 75.08
C ALA A 472 -10.72 12.80 75.53
N PRO A 473 -11.43 13.47 74.61
CA PRO A 473 -12.28 14.59 74.96
C PRO A 473 -13.52 14.16 75.76
N GLU A 474 -13.87 14.93 76.79
CA GLU A 474 -15.10 14.77 77.57
C GLU A 474 -15.77 16.12 77.81
N TRP A 475 -17.05 16.12 78.18
CA TRP A 475 -17.78 17.35 78.50
C TRP A 475 -17.38 17.87 79.89
N VAL A 476 -16.65 18.98 79.91
CA VAL A 476 -16.15 19.62 81.14
C VAL A 476 -16.82 20.96 81.32
N ARG A 477 -17.22 21.30 82.56
CA ARG A 477 -17.74 22.64 82.87
C ARG A 477 -16.65 23.68 82.66
N THR A 478 -16.95 24.72 81.89
CA THR A 478 -15.95 25.73 81.51
C THR A 478 -15.39 26.50 82.72
N THR A 479 -16.20 26.66 83.77
CA THR A 479 -15.78 27.26 85.05
C THR A 479 -14.77 26.40 85.82
N ASP A 480 -14.71 25.09 85.55
CA ASP A 480 -13.83 24.14 86.24
C ASP A 480 -12.48 23.97 85.52
N LEU A 481 -12.26 24.63 84.37
CA LEU A 481 -11.05 24.46 83.57
C LEU A 481 -9.81 25.16 84.15
N LEU A 482 -9.93 26.43 84.55
CA LEU A 482 -8.80 27.22 85.06
C LEU A 482 -8.55 27.03 86.57
N PRO A 483 -9.56 27.17 87.46
CA PRO A 483 -9.31 27.28 88.90
C PRO A 483 -8.53 26.10 89.51
N PRO A 484 -8.80 24.82 89.16
CA PRO A 484 -8.03 23.71 89.71
C PRO A 484 -6.55 23.75 89.36
N VAL A 485 -6.20 24.22 88.15
CA VAL A 485 -4.82 24.31 87.68
C VAL A 485 -4.11 25.47 88.34
N VAL A 486 -4.73 26.66 88.33
CA VAL A 486 -4.15 27.89 88.92
C VAL A 486 -3.90 27.71 90.43
N ARG A 487 -4.81 27.03 91.14
CA ARG A 487 -4.69 26.76 92.59
C ARG A 487 -3.42 26.00 92.96
N VAL A 488 -2.96 25.06 92.11
CA VAL A 488 -1.71 24.31 92.36
C VAL A 488 -0.50 25.24 92.38
N PHE A 489 -0.54 26.33 91.63
CA PHE A 489 0.55 27.29 91.50
C PHE A 489 0.49 28.48 92.46
N GLU A 490 -0.58 28.62 93.25
CA GLU A 490 -0.71 29.69 94.25
C GLU A 490 0.43 29.66 95.28
N GLY A 491 0.81 28.47 95.75
CA GLY A 491 1.92 28.30 96.69
C GLY A 491 3.26 28.76 96.10
N LEU A 492 3.54 28.38 94.85
CA LEU A 492 4.77 28.75 94.15
C LEU A 492 4.82 30.26 93.86
N ALA A 493 3.70 30.84 93.42
CA ALA A 493 3.59 32.29 93.20
C ALA A 493 3.79 33.07 94.51
N ARG A 494 3.22 32.60 95.61
CA ARG A 494 3.38 33.20 96.95
C ARG A 494 4.83 33.13 97.42
N GLN A 495 5.53 32.01 97.19
CA GLN A 495 6.95 31.87 97.50
C GLN A 495 7.81 32.89 96.75
N LYS A 496 7.48 33.20 95.49
CA LYS A 496 8.12 34.26 94.69
C LYS A 496 7.57 35.67 94.92
N SER A 497 6.64 35.87 95.85
CA SER A 497 5.96 37.16 96.09
C SER A 497 5.27 37.75 94.84
N LEU A 498 4.73 36.89 93.97
CA LEU A 498 3.98 37.28 92.77
C LEU A 498 2.47 37.28 93.03
N ARG A 499 1.75 38.22 92.44
CA ARG A 499 0.27 38.21 92.45
C ARG A 499 -0.24 37.33 91.31
N LEU A 500 -0.77 36.16 91.63
CA LEU A 500 -1.45 35.27 90.67
C LEU A 500 -2.97 35.55 90.69
N ARG A 501 -3.56 35.89 89.54
CA ARG A 501 -5.01 36.13 89.41
C ARG A 501 -5.62 35.20 88.38
N CYS A 502 -6.75 34.61 88.73
CA CYS A 502 -7.60 33.84 87.81
C CYS A 502 -8.84 34.66 87.50
N ILE A 503 -9.12 34.92 86.21
CA ILE A 503 -10.24 35.75 85.77
C ILE A 503 -11.10 34.93 84.81
N LEU A 504 -12.37 34.74 85.17
CA LEU A 504 -13.38 34.14 84.31
C LEU A 504 -14.27 35.27 83.78
N SER A 505 -14.25 35.53 82.46
CA SER A 505 -14.97 36.66 81.85
C SER A 505 -16.24 36.17 81.13
N PRO A 506 -17.46 36.36 81.68
CA PRO A 506 -18.71 35.96 81.03
C PRO A 506 -19.06 36.84 79.81
N PRO A 507 -19.86 36.35 78.84
CA PRO A 507 -20.53 35.05 78.81
C PRO A 507 -19.61 33.91 78.40
N LEU A 508 -19.59 32.84 79.20
CA LEU A 508 -18.88 31.59 78.90
C LEU A 508 -19.91 30.46 78.66
N PRO A 509 -19.62 29.49 77.78
CA PRO A 509 -20.44 28.30 77.63
C PRO A 509 -20.50 27.52 78.97
N TYR A 510 -21.60 26.81 79.21
CA TYR A 510 -21.73 26.03 80.44
C TYR A 510 -20.76 24.84 80.48
N GLN A 511 -20.62 24.14 79.34
CA GLN A 511 -19.71 23.01 79.16
C GLN A 511 -19.00 23.11 77.81
N VAL A 512 -17.80 22.55 77.74
CA VAL A 512 -17.03 22.36 76.50
C VAL A 512 -16.51 20.94 76.41
N TYR A 513 -16.44 20.43 75.18
CA TYR A 513 -15.93 19.10 74.88
C TYR A 513 -14.41 19.18 74.65
N ILE A 514 -13.62 18.78 75.65
CA ILE A 514 -12.16 18.91 75.64
C ILE A 514 -11.51 17.79 76.45
N ASP A 515 -10.26 17.44 76.14
CA ASP A 515 -9.46 16.51 76.96
C ASP A 515 -8.92 17.27 78.20
N PRO A 516 -9.44 17.05 79.41
CA PRO A 516 -9.06 17.80 80.59
C PRO A 516 -7.63 17.52 81.05
N LEU A 517 -7.07 16.34 80.75
CA LEU A 517 -5.72 15.97 81.15
C LEU A 517 -4.70 16.71 80.29
N ARG A 518 -4.88 16.66 78.96
CA ARG A 518 -4.01 17.37 78.01
C ARG A 518 -4.16 18.88 78.12
N PHE A 519 -5.38 19.37 78.33
CA PHE A 519 -5.63 20.78 78.62
C PHE A 519 -4.86 21.27 79.86
N ARG A 520 -4.94 20.51 80.96
CA ARG A 520 -4.22 20.82 82.20
C ARG A 520 -2.72 20.82 82.01
N GLN A 521 -2.19 19.89 81.22
CA GLN A 521 -0.75 19.80 80.91
C GLN A 521 -0.26 21.06 80.19
N VAL A 522 -0.98 21.49 79.13
CA VAL A 522 -0.66 22.72 78.39
C VAL A 522 -0.74 23.94 79.31
N LEU A 523 -1.84 24.10 80.04
CA LEU A 523 -2.04 25.25 80.94
C LEU A 523 -1.01 25.27 82.08
N SER A 524 -0.69 24.12 82.66
CA SER A 524 0.35 23.97 83.68
C SER A 524 1.72 24.39 83.16
N ASN A 525 2.08 24.00 81.94
CA ASN A 525 3.35 24.38 81.32
C ASN A 525 3.45 25.90 81.13
N LEU A 526 2.37 26.52 80.64
CA LEU A 526 2.34 27.97 80.43
C LEU A 526 2.39 28.75 81.76
N VAL A 527 1.57 28.37 82.76
CA VAL A 527 1.53 29.05 84.07
C VAL A 527 2.83 28.85 84.86
N SER A 528 3.40 27.64 84.82
CA SER A 528 4.70 27.35 85.43
C SER A 528 5.81 28.20 84.81
N ASN A 529 5.86 28.31 83.48
CA ASN A 529 6.82 29.16 82.78
C ASN A 529 6.63 30.65 83.13
N ALA A 530 5.39 31.14 83.16
CA ALA A 530 5.08 32.50 83.55
C ALA A 530 5.59 32.85 84.96
N ILE A 531 5.39 31.97 85.95
CA ILE A 531 5.90 32.15 87.33
C ILE A 531 7.42 31.99 87.37
N LYS A 532 7.99 31.05 86.60
CA LYS A 532 9.43 30.81 86.54
C LYS A 532 10.19 32.04 86.05
N PHE A 533 9.66 32.75 85.06
CA PHE A 533 10.35 33.86 84.39
C PHE A 533 9.90 35.27 84.80
N THR A 534 9.00 35.36 85.78
CA THR A 534 8.64 36.61 86.45
C THR A 534 9.31 36.69 87.81
N ASP A 535 10.12 37.72 88.04
CA ASP A 535 10.81 37.91 89.33
C ASP A 535 9.98 38.75 90.31
N ARG A 536 9.29 39.78 89.82
CA ARG A 536 8.38 40.65 90.60
C ARG A 536 7.21 41.09 89.71
N GLY A 537 6.01 41.18 90.29
CA GLY A 537 4.81 41.65 89.58
C GLY A 537 3.61 40.72 89.69
N CYS A 538 2.91 40.50 88.58
CA CYS A 538 1.71 39.66 88.52
C CYS A 538 1.69 38.72 87.34
N VAL A 539 0.98 37.61 87.51
CA VAL A 539 0.60 36.68 86.45
C VAL A 539 -0.92 36.61 86.45
N ASN A 540 -1.54 36.94 85.33
CA ASN A 540 -2.98 36.86 85.13
C ASN A 540 -3.28 35.69 84.19
N VAL A 541 -4.21 34.83 84.60
CA VAL A 541 -4.72 33.75 83.78
C VAL A 541 -6.19 34.04 83.55
N ASP A 542 -6.57 34.31 82.31
CA ASP A 542 -7.94 34.62 81.94
C ASP A 542 -8.49 33.71 80.85
N ILE A 543 -9.81 33.55 80.87
CA ILE A 543 -10.55 32.91 79.79
C ILE A 543 -11.66 33.84 79.30
N THR A 544 -11.72 34.01 77.98
CA THR A 544 -12.68 34.86 77.28
C THR A 544 -13.27 34.11 76.09
N ALA A 545 -14.59 34.17 75.91
CA ALA A 545 -15.23 33.69 74.69
C ALA A 545 -15.14 34.77 73.60
N LEU A 546 -14.65 34.40 72.42
CA LEU A 546 -14.66 35.23 71.22
C LEU A 546 -15.86 34.87 70.35
N GLU A 547 -16.32 35.79 69.49
CA GLU A 547 -17.54 35.65 68.68
C GLU A 547 -17.66 34.29 67.98
N SER A 548 -18.86 33.71 68.06
CA SER A 548 -19.20 32.35 67.66
C SER A 548 -19.41 32.23 66.15
N HIS A 549 -18.90 31.15 65.57
CA HIS A 549 -19.20 30.69 64.21
C HIS A 549 -19.58 29.20 64.28
N PRO A 550 -20.31 28.66 63.29
CA PRO A 550 -21.75 28.39 63.35
C PRO A 550 -22.20 27.41 64.47
N ALA A 551 -23.48 27.55 64.86
CA ALA A 551 -24.39 26.74 65.71
C ALA A 551 -23.88 25.89 66.92
N ASP A 552 -22.75 25.17 66.82
CA ASP A 552 -22.32 24.18 67.83
C ASP A 552 -20.84 24.33 68.25
N SER A 553 -20.20 25.48 67.98
CA SER A 553 -18.82 25.72 68.41
C SER A 553 -18.58 27.13 68.96
N VAL A 554 -17.71 27.22 69.97
CA VAL A 554 -17.32 28.46 70.65
C VAL A 554 -15.81 28.55 70.69
N LEU A 555 -15.27 29.72 70.33
CA LEU A 555 -13.84 29.99 70.41
C LEU A 555 -13.51 30.54 71.79
N LEU A 556 -12.84 29.75 72.62
CA LEU A 556 -12.33 30.21 73.91
C LEU A 556 -10.88 30.65 73.76
N ARG A 557 -10.63 31.94 74.03
CA ARG A 557 -9.27 32.46 74.20
C ARG A 557 -8.89 32.30 75.66
N ILE A 558 -7.78 31.59 75.87
CA ILE A 558 -7.13 31.48 77.17
C ILE A 558 -5.84 32.28 77.08
N SER A 559 -5.66 33.19 78.02
CA SER A 559 -4.50 34.08 78.05
C SER A 559 -3.78 33.92 79.39
N VAL A 560 -2.48 33.64 79.32
CA VAL A 560 -1.56 33.67 80.46
C VAL A 560 -0.68 34.87 80.23
N VAL A 561 -0.87 35.91 81.03
CA VAL A 561 -0.17 37.19 80.88
C VAL A 561 0.67 37.44 82.11
N ASP A 562 1.99 37.45 81.94
CA ASP A 562 2.93 37.80 82.99
C ASP A 562 3.59 39.17 82.75
N THR A 563 4.15 39.75 83.82
CA THR A 563 4.91 41.00 83.76
C THR A 563 6.42 40.77 83.76
N GLY A 564 6.85 39.57 83.38
CA GLY A 564 8.26 39.18 83.35
C GLY A 564 9.03 39.81 82.19
N LYS A 565 10.18 39.22 81.91
CA LYS A 565 11.19 39.76 80.98
C LYS A 565 10.78 39.80 79.48
N GLY A 566 9.68 39.15 79.10
CA GLY A 566 9.23 39.03 77.71
C GLY A 566 10.12 38.13 76.84
N ILE A 567 9.72 37.95 75.58
CA ILE A 567 10.44 37.19 74.53
C ILE A 567 10.52 38.09 73.28
N THR A 568 11.65 38.10 72.57
CA THR A 568 11.79 38.89 71.34
C THR A 568 10.95 38.33 70.17
N ALA A 569 10.63 39.14 69.17
CA ALA A 569 9.80 38.70 68.02
C ALA A 569 10.46 37.59 67.18
N GLU A 570 11.79 37.63 67.03
CA GLU A 570 12.56 36.58 66.36
C GLU A 570 12.55 35.28 67.15
N GLU A 571 12.72 35.34 68.48
CA GLU A 571 12.66 34.13 69.31
C GLU A 571 11.25 33.53 69.38
N GLN A 572 10.19 34.32 69.23
CA GLN A 572 8.80 33.84 69.20
C GLN A 572 8.46 32.95 67.99
N GLU A 573 9.14 33.11 66.85
CA GLU A 573 8.92 32.24 65.68
C GLU A 573 9.54 30.85 65.90
N ASP A 574 10.65 30.79 66.65
CA ASP A 574 11.42 29.55 66.84
C ASP A 574 11.06 28.75 68.10
N ILE A 575 10.32 29.32 69.08
CA ILE A 575 10.02 28.63 70.35
C ILE A 575 9.19 27.35 70.21
N PHE A 576 8.49 27.17 69.10
CA PHE A 576 7.68 25.97 68.82
C PHE A 576 8.44 24.94 67.97
N SER A 577 9.67 25.24 67.55
CA SER A 577 10.55 24.30 66.86
C SER A 577 11.22 23.35 67.86
N PRO A 578 11.36 22.05 67.55
CA PRO A 578 12.01 21.10 68.44
C PRO A 578 13.43 21.54 68.81
N TRP A 579 13.78 21.43 70.10
CA TRP A 579 15.14 21.62 70.64
C TRP A 579 15.70 23.06 70.63
N VAL A 580 14.83 24.08 70.52
CA VAL A 580 15.24 25.49 70.61
C VAL A 580 15.06 26.02 72.05
N GLN A 581 16.10 26.66 72.60
CA GLN A 581 16.07 27.32 73.91
C GLN A 581 16.54 28.79 73.77
N ALA A 582 15.74 29.76 74.23
CA ALA A 582 16.07 31.19 74.14
C ALA A 582 17.35 31.54 74.93
N LYS A 583 18.22 32.41 74.38
CA LYS A 583 19.58 32.68 74.90
C LYS A 583 19.59 33.66 76.11
N LYS A 584 20.67 33.64 76.91
CA LYS A 584 20.88 34.40 78.18
C LYS A 584 20.76 35.93 78.03
N TRP A 585 20.10 36.60 79.00
CA TRP A 585 19.78 38.04 78.97
C TRP A 585 20.69 38.93 79.87
N PRO A 586 21.14 40.14 79.43
CA PRO A 586 21.87 41.13 80.26
C PRO A 586 20.97 42.11 81.06
N ARG A 587 21.47 42.64 82.19
CA ARG A 587 20.74 43.53 83.14
C ARG A 587 20.20 44.85 82.53
N ALA A 588 18.90 45.07 82.76
CA ALA A 588 18.11 46.31 82.87
C ALA A 588 18.48 47.58 82.06
N LYS A 589 17.58 47.99 81.15
CA LYS A 589 17.28 49.39 80.80
C LYS A 589 15.77 49.57 80.69
N ARG A 590 15.22 50.54 81.44
CA ARG A 590 13.79 50.93 81.47
C ARG A 590 13.20 51.09 80.07
N LEU A 591 12.20 50.28 79.74
CA LEU A 591 11.30 50.48 78.60
C LEU A 591 10.21 51.50 78.97
N ARG A 592 10.08 52.57 78.18
CA ARG A 592 8.85 53.35 78.05
C ARG A 592 8.11 52.89 76.79
N ALA A 593 6.77 52.95 76.87
CA ALA A 593 5.79 52.84 75.79
C ALA A 593 5.43 51.42 75.30
N TRP A 594 4.46 50.79 75.98
CA TRP A 594 3.42 50.00 75.33
C TRP A 594 2.07 50.46 75.91
N ALA A 595 1.27 51.13 75.08
CA ALA A 595 -0.10 51.49 75.36
C ALA A 595 -1.02 50.40 74.78
N GLY A 596 -2.07 50.04 75.53
CA GLY A 596 -3.20 49.28 75.00
C GLY A 596 -3.41 47.88 75.57
N TYR A 597 -3.55 47.76 76.89
CA TYR A 597 -4.59 47.03 77.63
C TYR A 597 -4.29 47.22 79.12
N LEU A 598 -4.45 48.46 79.61
CA LEU A 598 -4.34 48.75 81.03
C LEU A 598 -5.67 48.47 81.71
N CYS A 599 -5.61 47.51 82.63
CA CYS A 599 -6.41 47.39 83.86
C CYS A 599 -7.20 48.67 84.21
N PRO A 600 -8.54 48.65 84.16
CA PRO A 600 -9.36 49.80 84.54
C PRO A 600 -9.35 50.18 86.03
N ALA A 601 -8.55 49.51 86.88
CA ALA A 601 -8.55 49.72 88.33
C ALA A 601 -7.30 50.44 88.90
N CYS A 602 -6.47 51.07 88.05
CA CYS A 602 -5.26 51.77 88.50
C CYS A 602 -5.05 53.14 87.81
N ARG A 603 -6.03 54.05 87.89
CA ARG A 603 -5.92 55.45 87.46
C ARG A 603 -6.05 56.38 88.67
N ASP A 604 -4.93 56.90 89.15
CA ASP A 604 -4.81 58.20 89.83
C ASP A 604 -3.35 58.67 89.68
N ASP A 605 -3.16 59.62 88.76
CA ASP A 605 -2.37 60.85 88.88
C ASP A 605 -2.00 61.42 87.50
N GLY A 606 -2.36 62.70 87.29
CA GLY A 606 -2.48 63.44 86.02
C GLY A 606 -1.22 63.55 85.15
N GLY A 607 -1.34 63.67 83.82
CA GLY A 607 -1.68 64.89 83.05
C GLY A 607 -0.36 65.56 82.59
N GLN A 608 -0.05 65.89 81.33
CA GLN A 608 -0.81 66.35 80.16
C GLN A 608 -0.12 65.97 78.81
N HIS A 609 -0.89 66.17 77.73
CA HIS A 609 -0.76 65.89 76.29
C HIS A 609 0.54 66.23 75.54
N TYR A 610 0.74 65.58 74.37
CA TYR A 610 0.63 66.18 73.03
C TYR A 610 0.24 65.13 71.97
N ASP A 611 -0.63 65.53 71.03
CA ASP A 611 -1.21 64.77 69.91
C ASP A 611 -0.25 64.70 68.71
N GLU A 612 -0.24 63.58 67.98
CA GLU A 612 -0.10 63.54 66.51
C GLU A 612 -0.52 62.15 65.97
N LYS A 613 -1.38 62.15 64.94
CA LYS A 613 -2.02 60.97 64.31
C LYS A 613 -1.02 60.14 63.49
N PRO A 614 -1.26 58.82 63.36
CA PRO A 614 -1.18 58.21 62.04
C PRO A 614 -2.34 57.27 61.70
N THR A 615 -2.58 57.23 60.40
CA THR A 615 -3.54 56.48 59.62
C THR A 615 -3.28 54.96 59.63
N GLY A 616 -4.29 54.18 60.06
CA GLY A 616 -4.69 52.84 59.58
C GLY A 616 -3.75 51.63 59.74
N PRO A 617 -4.17 50.56 60.46
CA PRO A 617 -3.58 49.23 60.32
C PRO A 617 -4.53 48.23 59.63
N ARG A 618 -3.93 47.42 58.76
CA ARG A 618 -4.53 46.32 58.00
C ARG A 618 -4.71 45.07 58.88
N HIS A 619 -5.88 44.43 58.76
CA HIS A 619 -6.13 43.00 59.03
C HIS A 619 -5.19 42.11 58.18
N GLY A 620 -4.94 40.82 58.44
CA GLY A 620 -5.50 39.85 59.36
C GLY A 620 -4.97 38.44 59.03
N SER A 621 -4.99 37.59 60.04
CA SER A 621 -4.68 36.15 60.16
C SER A 621 -5.21 35.21 59.06
N GLN A 622 -4.50 34.09 58.81
CA GLN A 622 -5.06 32.88 58.16
C GLN A 622 -4.93 31.64 59.07
N LEU A 623 -6.08 30.97 59.29
CA LEU A 623 -6.25 29.70 60.00
C LEU A 623 -6.10 28.51 59.02
N TYR A 624 -5.54 27.38 59.49
CA TYR A 624 -5.63 26.08 58.79
C TYR A 624 -6.66 25.15 59.45
N ARG A 625 -7.45 24.48 58.59
CA ARG A 625 -8.59 23.58 58.89
C ARG A 625 -8.16 22.13 58.63
N ALA A 626 -8.46 21.21 59.53
CA ALA A 626 -8.21 19.77 59.37
C ALA A 626 -9.50 19.01 58.98
N GLY A 627 -9.39 18.08 58.03
CA GLY A 627 -10.38 17.05 57.70
C GLY A 627 -9.67 16.00 56.83
N GLY A 628 -9.91 14.70 56.88
CA GLY A 628 -10.91 13.87 57.53
C GLY A 628 -11.00 12.60 56.66
N ALA A 629 -10.43 11.48 57.11
CA ALA A 629 -10.32 10.22 56.37
C ALA A 629 -11.63 9.41 56.41
N LYS A 630 -11.99 8.75 55.29
CA LYS A 630 -13.05 7.71 55.22
C LYS A 630 -12.42 6.33 55.03
N PRO A 631 -12.99 5.25 55.61
CA PRO A 631 -12.41 3.91 55.60
C PRO A 631 -12.91 3.02 54.46
N ALA A 632 -12.13 1.96 54.20
CA ALA A 632 -12.39 0.85 53.28
C ALA A 632 -13.25 -0.27 53.92
N SER A 633 -13.93 -1.08 53.09
CA SER A 633 -14.56 -2.34 53.50
C SER A 633 -14.29 -3.46 52.49
N ALA A 634 -13.74 -4.57 53.00
CA ALA A 634 -13.78 -5.93 52.47
C ALA A 634 -15.23 -6.49 52.47
N GLY A 635 -15.62 -7.62 51.87
CA GLY A 635 -14.96 -8.75 51.21
C GLY A 635 -15.97 -9.92 51.04
N ALA A 636 -15.54 -10.98 50.35
CA ALA A 636 -16.10 -12.36 50.27
C ALA A 636 -17.49 -12.53 49.59
N GLY A 637 -17.81 -13.60 48.87
CA GLY A 637 -17.15 -14.87 48.61
C GLY A 637 -18.19 -15.92 48.18
N ASP A 638 -17.73 -16.87 47.35
CA ASP A 638 -18.19 -18.27 47.19
C ASP A 638 -19.29 -18.72 46.20
N SER A 639 -18.85 -19.73 45.42
CA SER A 639 -19.54 -20.94 44.95
C SER A 639 -20.64 -20.75 43.87
N GLU A 640 -20.84 -21.61 42.87
CA GLU A 640 -20.54 -23.03 42.70
C GLU A 640 -20.71 -23.39 41.20
N LYS A 641 -20.00 -24.41 40.73
CA LYS A 641 -20.16 -25.06 39.41
C LYS A 641 -21.07 -26.28 39.58
N PRO A 642 -21.72 -26.82 38.52
CA PRO A 642 -21.08 -27.95 37.81
C PRO A 642 -21.33 -28.01 36.28
N ASP A 643 -20.61 -28.96 35.68
CA ASP A 643 -20.31 -29.19 34.27
C ASP A 643 -21.43 -29.81 33.40
N ALA A 644 -21.25 -29.66 32.08
CA ALA A 644 -21.42 -30.63 30.96
C ALA A 644 -21.92 -29.84 29.73
N GLY A 645 -21.22 -29.73 28.60
CA GLY A 645 -20.58 -30.77 27.80
C GLY A 645 -21.36 -30.87 26.47
N GLY A 646 -20.75 -30.51 25.34
CA GLY A 646 -21.36 -30.78 24.02
C GLY A 646 -21.05 -29.78 22.90
N THR A 647 -19.87 -29.91 22.31
CA THR A 647 -19.63 -29.93 20.84
C THR A 647 -20.37 -28.99 19.89
N ALA A 648 -19.54 -28.20 19.20
CA ALA A 648 -19.38 -28.14 17.74
C ALA A 648 -19.94 -26.94 16.95
N LEU A 649 -18.95 -26.27 16.32
CA LEU A 649 -18.89 -25.83 14.93
C LEU A 649 -19.61 -24.53 14.48
N SER A 650 -18.72 -23.57 14.16
CA SER A 650 -18.61 -22.82 12.90
C SER A 650 -19.38 -21.50 12.65
N SER A 651 -18.56 -20.52 12.25
CA SER A 651 -18.77 -19.42 11.28
C SER A 651 -19.82 -18.35 11.62
N GLU A 652 -19.40 -17.14 11.99
CA GLU A 652 -18.94 -16.02 11.14
C GLU A 652 -20.08 -15.09 10.66
N HIS A 653 -20.04 -13.88 11.24
CA HIS A 653 -20.15 -12.54 10.62
C HIS A 653 -21.33 -12.26 9.67
N SER A 654 -22.30 -11.42 10.09
CA SER A 654 -22.34 -9.95 9.94
C SER A 654 -22.24 -9.48 8.48
N GLY A 655 -23.30 -8.91 7.88
CA GLY A 655 -23.63 -7.48 7.98
C GLY A 655 -22.68 -6.66 7.09
N GLY A 656 -23.09 -6.01 6.00
CA GLY A 656 -24.13 -4.98 5.91
C GLY A 656 -23.48 -3.58 6.00
N GLY A 657 -23.54 -2.80 4.91
CA GLY A 657 -23.07 -1.39 4.82
C GLY A 657 -22.32 -1.16 3.51
N ARG A 658 -22.78 -0.43 2.47
CA ARG A 658 -23.40 0.90 2.33
C ARG A 658 -22.57 2.06 2.92
N SER A 659 -22.28 2.99 2.00
CA SER A 659 -21.46 4.20 2.06
C SER A 659 -21.70 5.13 3.25
N PRO A 660 -20.73 6.03 3.52
CA PRO A 660 -21.02 7.30 4.16
C PRO A 660 -20.72 8.51 3.25
N CYS A 661 -21.69 9.42 3.23
CA CYS A 661 -21.53 10.84 2.93
C CYS A 661 -20.83 11.56 4.10
N GLN A 662 -20.19 12.68 3.77
CA GLN A 662 -19.69 13.73 4.67
C GLN A 662 -20.80 14.28 5.59
N PRO A 663 -20.41 15.04 6.64
CA PRO A 663 -20.58 16.50 6.53
C PRO A 663 -19.42 17.32 7.13
N ALA A 664 -19.53 18.62 6.91
CA ALA A 664 -18.57 19.67 7.20
C ALA A 664 -18.90 20.49 8.48
N VAL A 665 -17.92 21.33 8.86
CA VAL A 665 -18.01 22.67 9.47
C VAL A 665 -17.64 22.85 10.97
N ALA A 666 -16.67 23.77 11.16
CA ALA A 666 -16.35 24.70 12.26
C ALA A 666 -15.85 24.16 13.61
N ALA A 667 -14.65 24.56 14.04
CA ALA A 667 -14.29 25.88 14.57
C ALA A 667 -12.78 26.12 14.42
#